data_AF-A0A940ATX7-F1
#
_entry.id   AF-A0A940ATX7-F1
#
_cell.length_a   1.000
_cell.length_b   1.000
_cell.length_c   1.000
_cell.angle_alpha   90.00
_cell.angle_beta   90.00
_cell.angle_gamma   90.00
#
_symmetry.space_group_name_H-M   'P 1'
#
loop_
_entity.id
_entity.type
_entity.pdbx_description
1 polymer ?
#
loop_
_entity_poly.entity_id
_entity_poly.type
_entity_poly.pdbx_seq_one_letter_code
_entity_poly.pdbx_strand_id
1 'polypeptide(L)'
;MAKVDFRTFLSNRIKEGKPVFSDGGMGTMIQASGVTDYKIPEELNFTHPDVIKNIHLQYLRAGSDFITTNTFGATPIKMHGAKFSAGDAIRAAVSLVRDAIEEYAREKQVGVSGDSSLGYSAVGAGCSSDGGSPSGLGASPSKESPSAVGASPSGSVAVSPKFVALDIGPSGKLIEPAGTMTFDEAYTSYAQAAIAGEKAGADLAIIETMSDLYEVKAAVLAVKENTSLPIIASITFQDNLRTLSGADVLTAVTYMEALGVDAVGMNCGVSLEVAEKLASLFAAEASIPVIMQPNAGLPVLENGKTVFKVLPDEFAASQLTNYKAGVRILGGCCGTTPAHIAAMAKAVAEVKRASSAPAETTHEESTCVCSGNTTVRIGGASGAVIVGERINPTGKKKCKEALLSGDTQFVLDEAEKQIAAGAHVLDVNVGLPGIDEKQVMSDTVFLLQKTFTCPLQIDSSEPDVLAAAMRRYNGKPLVNSVNGKQHVMDAVFPLVQKYGGGIVALCIDENGIPPTAEGRLAIAEKIVAEAAKYGIKRKDIFIDMLTLTVSSQQKEAAETIRGIRLLKTSPSTKGVKTILGVSNISFGLPRRDIINSHFFSMALSAGLDACIINPLSQSMLDSYRTYKAVYAFDENCMEYIDAYAGTVAPTATAPSATSPTATPASAQPGAQSGTGASTQNANETATSQQDAQSTASSPLFQAIVKGYPEKAEAEAAKLLETLSPMDIVNNYIVPALDNVGDDYASGKKFLPQLLLSADTVSKVFAILKKHIAANSANNPDAQKSNGKILMATVQGDIHDIGKNIVSAMLENYGFEVIDLGKDVAPETIIKTALEQKITLIGLSALMTTTVLSMENTIKMLRETEKEQAKLGNNIKFVIVAGGAVLTPEYATKIGADYYGKDAMTTVAIAKKVLLNE
;
A
#
# COMPACT_ATOMS: atom_id res chain seq x y z
N MET A 1 16.40 -30.34 -22.27
CA MET A 1 16.97 -29.00 -22.56
C MET A 1 17.47 -28.42 -21.25
N ALA A 2 18.54 -27.62 -21.25
CA ALA A 2 18.89 -26.85 -20.06
C ALA A 2 17.69 -25.97 -19.67
N LYS A 3 17.33 -25.96 -18.38
CA LYS A 3 16.23 -25.15 -17.86
C LYS A 3 16.59 -23.68 -18.09
N VAL A 4 15.82 -22.98 -18.95
CA VAL A 4 16.02 -21.55 -19.18
C VAL A 4 15.59 -20.82 -17.92
N ASP A 5 16.44 -19.96 -17.39
CA ASP A 5 16.12 -19.11 -16.24
C ASP A 5 15.12 -17.99 -16.64
N PHE A 6 14.12 -17.74 -15.80
CA PHE A 6 13.05 -16.79 -16.12
C PHE A 6 13.55 -15.34 -16.20
N ARG A 7 14.50 -14.91 -15.34
CA ARG A 7 15.07 -13.54 -15.41
C ARG A 7 15.77 -13.31 -16.74
N THR A 8 16.53 -14.32 -17.19
CA THR A 8 17.20 -14.31 -18.48
C THR A 8 16.20 -14.25 -19.64
N PHE A 9 15.13 -15.05 -19.57
CA PHE A 9 14.05 -15.02 -20.57
C PHE A 9 13.37 -13.66 -20.63
N LEU A 10 12.96 -13.11 -19.48
CA LEU A 10 12.32 -11.80 -19.37
C LEU A 10 13.22 -10.68 -19.93
N SER A 11 14.49 -10.65 -19.52
CA SER A 11 15.46 -9.66 -20.02
C SER A 11 15.63 -9.73 -21.54
N ASN A 12 15.74 -10.93 -22.11
CA ASN A 12 15.88 -11.13 -23.55
C ASN A 12 14.62 -10.68 -24.30
N ARG A 13 13.42 -11.04 -23.80
CA ARG A 13 12.15 -10.59 -24.39
C ARG A 13 12.06 -9.07 -24.43
N ILE A 14 12.38 -8.40 -23.33
CA ILE A 14 12.35 -6.94 -23.23
C ILE A 14 13.35 -6.29 -24.18
N LYS A 15 14.59 -6.78 -24.25
CA LYS A 15 15.63 -6.29 -25.19
C LYS A 15 15.19 -6.43 -26.66
N GLU A 16 14.43 -7.49 -26.97
CA GLU A 16 13.84 -7.70 -28.29
C GLU A 16 12.55 -6.89 -28.54
N GLY A 17 12.14 -6.06 -27.58
CA GLY A 17 10.88 -5.32 -27.58
C GLY A 17 9.65 -6.22 -27.55
N LYS A 18 9.76 -7.47 -27.09
CA LYS A 18 8.65 -8.43 -27.01
C LYS A 18 8.08 -8.47 -25.58
N PRO A 19 6.75 -8.52 -25.40
CA PRO A 19 6.16 -8.72 -24.08
C PRO A 19 6.37 -10.15 -23.59
N VAL A 20 6.11 -10.40 -22.32
CA VAL A 20 5.86 -11.73 -21.74
C VAL A 20 4.37 -11.84 -21.45
N PHE A 21 3.74 -12.97 -21.80
CA PHE A 21 2.31 -13.17 -21.56
C PHE A 21 2.06 -14.06 -20.35
N SER A 22 1.25 -13.60 -19.40
CA SER A 22 0.63 -14.44 -18.36
C SER A 22 -0.64 -15.11 -18.92
N ASP A 23 -1.23 -15.99 -18.14
CA ASP A 23 -2.58 -16.50 -18.32
C ASP A 23 -3.68 -15.53 -17.84
N GLY A 24 -4.92 -16.04 -17.79
CA GLY A 24 -6.12 -15.35 -17.34
C GLY A 24 -6.72 -15.96 -16.07
N GLY A 25 -7.99 -15.66 -15.78
CA GLY A 25 -8.63 -16.05 -14.53
C GLY A 25 -8.90 -17.55 -14.38
N MET A 26 -8.21 -18.21 -13.42
CA MET A 26 -8.47 -19.61 -13.05
C MET A 26 -9.89 -19.82 -12.52
N GLY A 27 -10.33 -18.99 -11.56
CA GLY A 27 -11.67 -19.09 -10.98
C GLY A 27 -12.80 -18.94 -12.01
N THR A 28 -12.62 -18.06 -13.00
CA THR A 28 -13.57 -17.89 -14.11
C THR A 28 -13.69 -19.15 -14.96
N MET A 29 -12.57 -19.81 -15.25
CA MET A 29 -12.57 -21.03 -16.05
C MET A 29 -13.11 -22.24 -15.28
N ILE A 30 -12.90 -22.31 -13.97
CA ILE A 30 -13.54 -23.31 -13.10
C ILE A 30 -15.07 -23.13 -13.14
N GLN A 31 -15.58 -21.91 -12.96
CA GLN A 31 -17.02 -21.64 -13.06
C GLN A 31 -17.58 -22.01 -14.43
N ALA A 32 -16.85 -21.71 -15.52
CA ALA A 32 -17.26 -22.04 -16.88
C ALA A 32 -17.26 -23.56 -17.15
N SER A 33 -16.46 -24.35 -16.43
CA SER A 33 -16.45 -25.81 -16.54
C SER A 33 -17.71 -26.48 -15.95
N GLY A 34 -18.49 -25.73 -15.16
CA GLY A 34 -19.70 -26.24 -14.49
C GLY A 34 -19.43 -26.95 -13.16
N VAL A 35 -18.16 -27.04 -12.73
CA VAL A 35 -17.79 -27.52 -11.39
C VAL A 35 -18.26 -26.50 -10.35
N THR A 36 -19.11 -26.93 -9.42
CA THR A 36 -19.72 -26.07 -8.38
C THR A 36 -19.61 -26.67 -6.98
N ASP A 37 -19.17 -27.92 -6.86
CA ASP A 37 -19.09 -28.70 -5.63
C ASP A 37 -17.75 -28.51 -4.91
N TYR A 38 -17.30 -27.26 -4.78
CA TYR A 38 -16.07 -26.93 -4.05
C TYR A 38 -16.24 -25.67 -3.21
N LYS A 39 -15.54 -25.64 -2.07
CA LYS A 39 -15.41 -24.45 -1.22
C LYS A 39 -14.08 -23.76 -1.42
N ILE A 40 -13.01 -24.55 -1.51
CA ILE A 40 -11.62 -24.09 -1.64
C ILE A 40 -11.15 -24.50 -3.05
N PRO A 41 -10.88 -23.55 -3.97
CA PRO A 41 -10.46 -23.85 -5.34
C PRO A 41 -9.23 -24.78 -5.40
N GLU A 42 -8.31 -24.66 -4.45
CA GLU A 42 -7.08 -25.43 -4.39
C GLU A 42 -7.32 -26.94 -4.13
N GLU A 43 -8.48 -27.33 -3.59
CA GLU A 43 -8.84 -28.75 -3.44
C GLU A 43 -9.15 -29.42 -4.79
N LEU A 44 -9.50 -28.64 -5.81
CA LEU A 44 -9.76 -29.14 -7.16
C LEU A 44 -8.51 -29.73 -7.82
N ASN A 45 -7.31 -29.40 -7.32
CA ASN A 45 -6.07 -30.05 -7.73
C ASN A 45 -6.08 -31.56 -7.48
N PHE A 46 -6.92 -32.04 -6.55
CA PHE A 46 -7.07 -33.46 -6.23
C PHE A 46 -8.40 -34.03 -6.71
N THR A 47 -9.49 -33.28 -6.58
CA THR A 47 -10.83 -33.78 -6.88
C THR A 47 -11.17 -33.69 -8.37
N HIS A 48 -10.61 -32.70 -9.07
CA HIS A 48 -10.86 -32.46 -10.50
C HIS A 48 -9.56 -32.11 -11.27
N PRO A 49 -8.49 -32.93 -11.15
CA PRO A 49 -7.19 -32.63 -11.73
C PRO A 49 -7.23 -32.45 -13.26
N ASP A 50 -8.06 -33.23 -13.95
CA ASP A 50 -8.21 -33.13 -15.41
C ASP A 50 -8.81 -31.80 -15.85
N VAL A 51 -9.75 -31.25 -15.07
CA VAL A 51 -10.37 -29.94 -15.36
C VAL A 51 -9.30 -28.84 -15.21
N ILE A 52 -8.57 -28.84 -14.09
CA ILE A 52 -7.53 -27.84 -13.82
C ILE A 52 -6.41 -27.92 -14.86
N LYS A 53 -5.89 -29.11 -15.16
CA LYS A 53 -4.89 -29.31 -16.21
C LYS A 53 -5.38 -28.82 -17.58
N ASN A 54 -6.62 -29.13 -17.96
CA ASN A 54 -7.18 -28.69 -19.22
C ASN A 54 -7.31 -27.16 -19.30
N ILE A 55 -7.62 -26.47 -18.20
CA ILE A 55 -7.64 -25.00 -18.14
C ILE A 55 -6.22 -24.45 -18.42
N HIS A 56 -5.19 -24.99 -17.76
CA HIS A 56 -3.80 -24.60 -18.02
C HIS A 56 -3.40 -24.81 -19.49
N LEU A 57 -3.79 -25.94 -20.07
CA LEU A 57 -3.53 -26.26 -21.47
C LEU A 57 -4.22 -25.28 -22.43
N GLN A 58 -5.43 -24.83 -22.12
CA GLN A 58 -6.12 -23.82 -22.92
C GLN A 58 -5.38 -22.47 -22.93
N TYR A 59 -4.85 -22.02 -21.79
CA TYR A 59 -4.06 -20.79 -21.73
C TYR A 59 -2.70 -20.91 -22.45
N LEU A 60 -2.03 -22.06 -22.34
CA LEU A 60 -0.82 -22.35 -23.13
C LEU A 60 -1.10 -22.27 -24.64
N ARG A 61 -2.22 -22.84 -25.09
CA ARG A 61 -2.68 -22.76 -26.49
C ARG A 61 -3.05 -21.34 -26.92
N ALA A 62 -3.58 -20.52 -26.01
CA ALA A 62 -3.90 -19.12 -26.24
C ALA A 62 -2.67 -18.22 -26.39
N GLY A 63 -1.51 -18.63 -25.84
CA GLY A 63 -0.24 -17.95 -26.06
C GLY A 63 0.54 -17.57 -24.80
N SER A 64 0.06 -17.93 -23.60
CA SER A 64 0.75 -17.61 -22.34
C SER A 64 2.16 -18.21 -22.29
N ASP A 65 3.13 -17.42 -21.82
CA ASP A 65 4.52 -17.80 -21.62
C ASP A 65 4.76 -18.41 -20.23
N PHE A 66 3.99 -17.98 -19.24
CA PHE A 66 3.92 -18.66 -17.95
C PHE A 66 2.46 -18.88 -17.54
N ILE A 67 2.25 -19.90 -16.71
CA ILE A 67 0.96 -20.29 -16.18
C ILE A 67 1.02 -20.20 -14.66
N THR A 68 0.03 -19.54 -14.06
CA THR A 68 -0.16 -19.49 -12.62
C THR A 68 -0.72 -20.82 -12.13
N THR A 69 -0.13 -21.37 -11.06
CA THR A 69 -0.65 -22.58 -10.41
C THR A 69 -1.99 -22.28 -9.75
N ASN A 70 -2.90 -23.25 -9.65
CA ASN A 70 -4.12 -23.11 -8.85
C ASN A 70 -3.79 -23.18 -7.35
N THR A 71 -3.15 -22.11 -6.84
CA THR A 71 -2.58 -22.01 -5.47
C THR A 71 -2.78 -20.64 -4.82
N PHE A 72 -3.61 -19.77 -5.40
CA PHE A 72 -3.90 -18.42 -4.88
C PHE A 72 -4.13 -18.38 -3.36
N GLY A 73 -4.91 -19.33 -2.83
CA GLY A 73 -5.20 -19.49 -1.41
C GLY A 73 -4.37 -20.56 -0.69
N ALA A 74 -3.37 -21.15 -1.32
CA ALA A 74 -2.62 -22.30 -0.80
C ALA A 74 -1.56 -21.93 0.25
N THR A 75 -1.99 -21.27 1.33
CA THR A 75 -1.13 -21.00 2.49
C THR A 75 -1.72 -21.65 3.74
N PRO A 76 -0.90 -22.03 4.75
CA PRO A 76 -1.39 -22.59 6.00
C PRO A 76 -2.50 -21.76 6.66
N ILE A 77 -2.43 -20.44 6.60
CA ILE A 77 -3.43 -19.54 7.18
C ILE A 77 -4.77 -19.61 6.46
N LYS A 78 -4.77 -19.68 5.13
CA LYS A 78 -5.98 -19.61 4.31
C LYS A 78 -6.59 -20.98 4.03
N MET A 79 -5.79 -22.05 4.10
CA MET A 79 -6.24 -23.43 4.03
C MET A 79 -6.61 -24.04 5.40
N HIS A 80 -6.81 -23.22 6.43
CA HIS A 80 -7.26 -23.73 7.72
C HIS A 80 -8.63 -24.42 7.57
N GLY A 81 -8.71 -25.70 7.98
CA GLY A 81 -9.93 -26.51 7.82
C GLY A 81 -10.10 -27.17 6.46
N ALA A 82 -9.15 -27.02 5.53
CA ALA A 82 -9.14 -27.74 4.26
C ALA A 82 -8.86 -29.24 4.43
N LYS A 83 -9.27 -30.05 3.46
CA LYS A 83 -9.03 -31.51 3.46
C LYS A 83 -7.55 -31.86 3.25
N PHE A 84 -6.81 -31.00 2.56
CA PHE A 84 -5.40 -31.20 2.20
C PHE A 84 -4.56 -30.06 2.76
N SER A 85 -3.28 -30.35 3.06
CA SER A 85 -2.36 -29.30 3.48
C SER A 85 -2.02 -28.36 2.32
N ALA A 86 -1.64 -27.12 2.64
CA ALA A 86 -1.14 -26.16 1.67
C ALA A 86 0.02 -26.71 0.83
N GLY A 87 0.98 -27.38 1.48
CA GLY A 87 2.11 -27.99 0.79
C GLY A 87 1.69 -29.09 -0.19
N ASP A 88 0.66 -29.89 0.13
CA ASP A 88 0.17 -30.92 -0.78
C ASP A 88 -0.53 -30.30 -1.99
N ALA A 89 -1.40 -29.32 -1.75
CA ALA A 89 -2.12 -28.60 -2.80
C ALA A 89 -1.15 -27.94 -3.78
N ILE A 90 -0.09 -27.29 -3.28
CA ILE A 90 0.96 -26.69 -4.12
C ILE A 90 1.67 -27.75 -4.97
N ARG A 91 2.06 -28.88 -4.39
CA ARG A 91 2.73 -29.95 -5.14
C ARG A 91 1.85 -30.51 -6.26
N ALA A 92 0.57 -30.73 -5.98
CA ALA A 92 -0.39 -31.17 -6.99
C ALA A 92 -0.55 -30.12 -8.09
N ALA A 93 -0.77 -28.84 -7.74
CA ALA A 93 -0.94 -27.77 -8.71
C ALA A 93 0.27 -27.59 -9.63
N VAL A 94 1.49 -27.59 -9.08
CA VAL A 94 2.73 -27.49 -9.88
C VAL A 94 2.85 -28.67 -10.84
N SER A 95 2.51 -29.88 -10.41
CA SER A 95 2.51 -31.07 -11.28
C SER A 95 1.52 -30.92 -12.43
N LEU A 96 0.31 -30.41 -12.18
CA LEU A 96 -0.70 -30.23 -13.23
C LEU A 96 -0.28 -29.21 -14.29
N VAL A 97 0.38 -28.12 -13.90
CA VAL A 97 0.93 -27.16 -14.87
C VAL A 97 2.07 -27.79 -15.67
N ARG A 98 2.95 -28.58 -15.04
CA ARG A 98 4.03 -29.30 -15.74
C ARG A 98 3.48 -30.28 -16.77
N ASP A 99 2.48 -31.08 -16.39
CA ASP A 99 1.83 -32.03 -17.29
C ASP A 99 1.17 -31.30 -18.48
N ALA A 100 0.55 -30.13 -18.25
CA ALA A 100 -0.01 -29.31 -19.32
C ALA A 100 1.07 -28.76 -20.26
N ILE A 101 2.21 -28.31 -19.74
CA ILE A 101 3.35 -27.84 -20.54
C ILE A 101 3.93 -28.98 -21.39
N GLU A 102 4.10 -30.16 -20.83
CA GLU A 102 4.60 -31.33 -21.56
C GLU A 102 3.64 -31.77 -22.67
N GLU A 103 2.34 -31.78 -22.39
CA GLU A 103 1.32 -32.07 -23.39
C GLU A 103 1.31 -31.05 -24.52
N TYR A 104 1.34 -29.76 -24.18
CA TYR A 104 1.47 -28.68 -25.16
C TYR A 104 2.73 -28.82 -26.04
N ALA A 105 3.87 -29.18 -25.43
CA ALA A 105 5.11 -29.38 -26.15
C ALA A 105 5.01 -30.57 -27.13
N ARG A 106 4.38 -31.68 -26.73
CA ARG A 106 4.10 -32.83 -27.61
C ARG A 106 3.21 -32.43 -28.79
N GLU A 107 2.14 -31.68 -28.56
CA GLU A 107 1.25 -31.18 -29.62
C GLU A 107 2.01 -30.35 -30.67
N LYS A 108 2.89 -29.45 -30.21
CA LYS A 108 3.70 -28.60 -31.11
C LYS A 108 4.78 -29.38 -31.85
N GLN A 109 5.34 -30.44 -31.27
CA GLN A 109 6.31 -31.29 -31.96
C GLN A 109 5.64 -32.16 -33.04
N VAL A 110 4.47 -32.74 -32.76
CA VAL A 110 3.72 -33.56 -33.71
C VAL A 110 3.22 -32.72 -34.90
N GLY A 111 2.76 -31.49 -34.65
CA GLY A 111 2.32 -30.55 -35.69
C GLY A 111 3.42 -30.04 -36.65
N VAL A 112 4.71 -30.32 -36.37
CA VAL A 112 5.83 -30.02 -37.27
C VAL A 112 6.14 -31.20 -38.21
N SER A 113 5.55 -32.37 -37.97
CA SER A 113 5.76 -33.60 -38.74
C SER A 113 4.53 -34.10 -39.52
N GLY A 114 3.40 -33.38 -39.44
CA GLY A 114 2.11 -33.79 -40.00
C GLY A 114 1.57 -32.81 -41.03
N ASP A 115 1.31 -33.36 -42.20
CA ASP A 115 0.72 -32.80 -43.41
C ASP A 115 -0.35 -31.71 -43.22
N SER A 116 -0.31 -30.71 -44.10
CA SER A 116 -1.25 -29.61 -44.22
C SER A 116 -2.57 -30.07 -44.82
N SER A 117 -3.39 -30.79 -44.05
CA SER A 117 -4.83 -30.93 -44.33
C SER A 117 -5.52 -31.60 -43.15
N LEU A 118 -6.13 -30.82 -42.26
CA LEU A 118 -7.27 -31.24 -41.44
C LEU A 118 -7.91 -29.97 -40.86
N GLY A 119 -8.93 -29.49 -41.58
CA GLY A 119 -9.73 -28.34 -41.18
C GLY A 119 -10.58 -28.70 -39.95
N TYR A 120 -10.50 -27.86 -38.93
CA TYR A 120 -11.48 -27.86 -37.83
C TYR A 120 -12.79 -27.25 -38.35
N SER A 121 -13.82 -28.08 -38.46
CA SER A 121 -15.19 -27.63 -38.73
C SER A 121 -15.77 -26.99 -37.48
N ALA A 122 -16.12 -25.70 -37.58
CA ALA A 122 -16.99 -25.02 -36.64
C ALA A 122 -18.38 -25.69 -36.64
N VAL A 123 -18.92 -25.95 -35.45
CA VAL A 123 -20.30 -26.39 -35.25
C VAL A 123 -21.21 -25.20 -35.54
N GLY A 124 -21.72 -25.13 -36.78
CA GLY A 124 -22.75 -24.19 -37.22
C GLY A 124 -24.08 -24.91 -37.41
N ALA A 125 -25.13 -24.32 -36.84
CA ALA A 125 -26.51 -24.77 -36.92
C ALA A 125 -26.99 -25.02 -38.36
N GLY A 126 -27.84 -26.04 -38.52
CA GLY A 126 -28.27 -26.56 -39.80
C GLY A 126 -29.19 -25.65 -40.61
N CYS A 127 -29.13 -25.81 -41.93
CA CYS A 127 -30.28 -25.91 -42.82
C CYS A 127 -29.83 -26.44 -44.19
N SER A 128 -30.74 -27.13 -44.86
CA SER A 128 -30.57 -28.18 -45.87
C SER A 128 -30.45 -27.73 -47.34
N SER A 129 -29.96 -28.68 -48.17
CA SER A 129 -30.21 -28.91 -49.63
C SER A 129 -29.71 -27.83 -50.61
N ASP A 130 -29.08 -28.07 -51.77
CA ASP A 130 -29.05 -29.23 -52.68
C ASP A 130 -27.86 -29.13 -53.67
N GLY A 131 -27.38 -30.29 -54.13
CA GLY A 131 -27.10 -30.66 -55.52
C GLY A 131 -26.14 -29.84 -56.41
N GLY A 132 -25.02 -30.47 -56.83
CA GLY A 132 -24.41 -30.19 -58.13
C GLY A 132 -22.89 -30.41 -58.25
N SER A 133 -22.49 -31.43 -59.00
CA SER A 133 -21.16 -31.65 -59.59
C SER A 133 -21.37 -32.40 -60.91
N PRO A 134 -20.38 -32.58 -61.80
CA PRO A 134 -19.03 -31.99 -61.91
C PRO A 134 -18.69 -31.53 -63.36
N SER A 135 -17.49 -30.99 -63.62
CA SER A 135 -16.57 -31.48 -64.70
C SER A 135 -15.46 -30.50 -65.10
N GLY A 136 -14.29 -31.06 -65.45
CA GLY A 136 -13.34 -30.54 -66.46
C GLY A 136 -12.05 -29.91 -65.89
N LEU A 137 -10.98 -30.67 -65.66
CA LEU A 137 -9.89 -31.03 -66.60
C LEU A 137 -8.98 -29.86 -67.08
N GLY A 138 -7.72 -29.91 -66.62
CA GLY A 138 -6.54 -29.90 -67.51
C GLY A 138 -5.80 -28.58 -67.73
N ALA A 139 -4.57 -28.47 -67.21
CA ALA A 139 -3.34 -28.32 -68.00
C ALA A 139 -2.15 -27.83 -67.14
N SER A 140 -1.09 -28.62 -67.11
CA SER A 140 0.32 -28.18 -67.03
C SER A 140 1.00 -28.71 -68.33
N PRO A 141 2.27 -28.42 -68.69
CA PRO A 141 3.34 -27.74 -67.91
C PRO A 141 4.25 -26.79 -68.74
N SER A 142 5.17 -26.08 -68.08
CA SER A 142 6.47 -25.78 -68.69
C SER A 142 7.56 -25.63 -67.63
N LYS A 143 8.57 -26.49 -67.77
CA LYS A 143 9.80 -26.58 -66.98
C LYS A 143 10.80 -25.52 -67.42
N GLU A 144 11.45 -24.86 -66.46
CA GLU A 144 12.86 -24.49 -66.54
C GLU A 144 13.53 -24.73 -65.18
N SER A 145 14.71 -25.36 -65.23
CA SER A 145 15.70 -25.56 -64.16
C SER A 145 17.02 -25.07 -64.75
N PRO A 146 18.05 -24.59 -63.99
CA PRO A 146 18.54 -25.24 -62.76
C PRO A 146 19.22 -24.30 -61.72
N SER A 147 19.41 -24.79 -60.49
CA SER A 147 20.73 -24.88 -59.84
C SER A 147 20.58 -25.32 -58.39
N ALA A 148 21.35 -26.34 -58.04
CA ALA A 148 21.42 -26.92 -56.71
C ALA A 148 22.30 -26.03 -55.81
N VAL A 149 21.72 -25.56 -54.71
CA VAL A 149 22.45 -25.17 -53.50
C VAL A 149 21.93 -26.06 -52.40
N GLY A 150 22.83 -26.87 -51.81
CA GLY A 150 22.49 -27.84 -50.78
C GLY A 150 21.85 -27.16 -49.57
N ALA A 151 20.62 -27.54 -49.25
CA ALA A 151 19.98 -27.25 -47.98
C ALA A 151 19.89 -28.57 -47.19
N SER A 152 20.59 -28.61 -46.06
CA SER A 152 20.46 -29.65 -45.05
C SER A 152 19.01 -29.69 -44.52
N PRO A 153 18.36 -30.85 -44.37
CA PRO A 153 17.02 -30.92 -43.79
C PRO A 153 17.14 -31.12 -42.27
N SER A 154 16.79 -30.10 -41.48
CA SER A 154 16.15 -30.25 -40.15
C SER A 154 16.23 -28.94 -39.35
N GLY A 155 15.32 -28.01 -39.61
CA GLY A 155 15.01 -26.95 -38.66
C GLY A 155 13.87 -27.41 -37.77
N SER A 156 14.17 -28.06 -36.64
CA SER A 156 13.15 -28.23 -35.59
C SER A 156 12.75 -26.83 -35.11
N VAL A 157 11.48 -26.44 -35.29
CA VAL A 157 10.98 -25.18 -34.74
C VAL A 157 11.07 -25.27 -33.21
N ALA A 158 12.02 -24.55 -32.61
CA ALA A 158 12.20 -24.54 -31.18
C ALA A 158 10.95 -23.92 -30.52
N VAL A 159 10.25 -24.71 -29.70
CA VAL A 159 9.11 -24.25 -28.91
C VAL A 159 9.65 -23.25 -27.88
N SER A 160 9.04 -22.05 -27.81
CA SER A 160 9.40 -21.05 -26.78
C SER A 160 9.25 -21.66 -25.38
N PRO A 161 10.20 -21.43 -24.46
CA PRO A 161 10.10 -21.98 -23.11
C PRO A 161 8.81 -21.51 -22.43
N LYS A 162 8.23 -22.40 -21.62
CA LYS A 162 7.03 -22.17 -20.82
C LYS A 162 7.34 -22.38 -19.35
N PHE A 163 6.79 -21.54 -18.48
CA PHE A 163 7.15 -21.48 -17.07
C PHE A 163 5.95 -21.75 -16.14
N VAL A 164 6.24 -22.35 -14.99
CA VAL A 164 5.28 -22.56 -13.89
C VAL A 164 5.47 -21.43 -12.87
N ALA A 165 4.48 -20.57 -12.72
CA ALA A 165 4.46 -19.53 -11.69
C ALA A 165 3.71 -20.03 -10.46
N LEU A 166 4.41 -20.13 -9.32
CA LEU A 166 3.79 -20.35 -8.03
C LEU A 166 2.95 -19.12 -7.68
N ASP A 167 1.64 -19.26 -7.74
CA ASP A 167 0.69 -18.22 -7.38
C ASP A 167 0.49 -18.15 -5.86
N ILE A 168 0.71 -16.97 -5.29
CA ILE A 168 0.58 -16.65 -3.87
C ILE A 168 -0.31 -15.41 -3.73
N GLY A 169 -1.55 -15.62 -3.31
CA GLY A 169 -2.48 -14.55 -2.95
C GLY A 169 -2.37 -14.10 -1.49
N PRO A 170 -3.16 -13.09 -1.08
CA PRO A 170 -3.16 -12.58 0.29
C PRO A 170 -3.76 -13.60 1.27
N SER A 171 -3.34 -13.50 2.53
CA SER A 171 -3.79 -14.33 3.65
C SER A 171 -5.26 -14.10 4.00
N GLY A 172 -5.82 -12.96 3.61
CA GLY A 172 -7.15 -12.51 4.00
C GLY A 172 -7.23 -11.97 5.43
N LYS A 173 -6.08 -11.67 6.06
CA LYS A 173 -5.99 -11.00 7.36
C LYS A 173 -5.08 -9.77 7.27
N LEU A 174 -5.36 -8.75 8.07
CA LEU A 174 -4.47 -7.59 8.19
C LEU A 174 -3.31 -7.92 9.15
N ILE A 175 -2.11 -7.46 8.80
CA ILE A 175 -0.92 -7.55 9.67
C ILE A 175 -0.96 -6.43 10.71
N GLU A 176 -0.50 -6.71 11.92
CA GLU A 176 -0.26 -5.70 12.97
C GLU A 176 0.57 -4.52 12.43
N PRO A 177 0.23 -3.26 12.80
CA PRO A 177 -0.79 -2.88 13.77
C PRO A 177 -2.20 -2.72 13.19
N ALA A 178 -2.39 -2.93 11.88
CA ALA A 178 -3.70 -2.77 11.23
C ALA A 178 -4.63 -3.98 11.46
N GLY A 179 -4.10 -5.11 11.91
CA GLY A 179 -4.88 -6.28 12.30
C GLY A 179 -4.25 -7.06 13.44
N THR A 180 -4.60 -8.33 13.55
CA THR A 180 -4.19 -9.22 14.66
C THR A 180 -3.14 -10.25 14.25
N MET A 181 -2.82 -10.35 12.96
CA MET A 181 -1.80 -11.27 12.48
C MET A 181 -0.42 -10.61 12.63
N THR A 182 0.51 -11.29 13.29
CA THR A 182 1.87 -10.78 13.40
C THR A 182 2.61 -10.91 12.06
N PHE A 183 3.63 -10.08 11.86
CA PHE A 183 4.49 -10.18 10.68
C PHE A 183 5.13 -11.57 10.52
N ASP A 184 5.56 -12.17 11.64
CA ASP A 184 6.24 -13.47 11.62
C ASP A 184 5.29 -14.63 11.33
N GLU A 185 4.02 -14.56 11.75
CA GLU A 185 2.98 -15.53 11.36
C GLU A 185 2.73 -15.47 9.84
N ALA A 186 2.57 -14.27 9.28
CA ALA A 186 2.42 -14.07 7.85
C ALA A 186 3.64 -14.62 7.08
N TYR A 187 4.85 -14.21 7.49
CA TYR A 187 6.12 -14.69 6.91
C TYR A 187 6.22 -16.21 6.95
N THR A 188 5.94 -16.84 8.10
CA THR A 188 6.04 -18.30 8.27
C THR A 188 5.08 -19.04 7.35
N SER A 189 3.84 -18.54 7.23
CA SER A 189 2.84 -19.10 6.32
C SER A 189 3.28 -19.03 4.86
N TYR A 190 3.79 -17.88 4.41
CA TYR A 190 4.31 -17.72 3.05
C TYR A 190 5.58 -18.53 2.79
N ALA A 191 6.46 -18.67 3.78
CA ALA A 191 7.72 -19.41 3.64
C ALA A 191 7.44 -20.89 3.40
N GLN A 192 6.46 -21.47 4.11
CA GLN A 192 6.02 -22.85 3.87
C GLN A 192 5.49 -23.05 2.44
N ALA A 193 4.71 -22.10 1.94
CA ALA A 193 4.20 -22.15 0.56
C ALA A 193 5.34 -22.04 -0.47
N ALA A 194 6.25 -21.08 -0.28
CA ALA A 194 7.40 -20.86 -1.18
C ALA A 194 8.32 -22.09 -1.25
N ILE A 195 8.70 -22.66 -0.10
CA ILE A 195 9.53 -23.87 -0.02
C ILE A 195 8.84 -25.04 -0.73
N ALA A 196 7.53 -25.23 -0.51
CA ALA A 196 6.78 -26.29 -1.15
C ALA A 196 6.75 -26.12 -2.68
N GLY A 197 6.58 -24.88 -3.17
CA GLY A 197 6.53 -24.57 -4.59
C GLY A 197 7.88 -24.75 -5.30
N GLU A 198 8.98 -24.26 -4.74
CA GLU A 198 10.31 -24.48 -5.32
C GLU A 198 10.66 -25.98 -5.34
N LYS A 199 10.40 -26.70 -4.25
CA LYS A 199 10.62 -28.16 -4.18
C LYS A 199 9.76 -28.94 -5.17
N ALA A 200 8.53 -28.49 -5.44
CA ALA A 200 7.67 -29.05 -6.48
C ALA A 200 8.16 -28.74 -7.90
N GLY A 201 9.06 -27.76 -8.02
CA GLY A 201 9.68 -27.37 -9.28
C GLY A 201 9.03 -26.15 -9.93
N ALA A 202 8.49 -25.19 -9.18
CA ALA A 202 8.12 -23.88 -9.73
C ALA A 202 9.32 -23.18 -10.39
N ASP A 203 9.05 -22.26 -11.33
CA ASP A 203 10.07 -21.49 -12.06
C ASP A 203 10.18 -20.04 -11.59
N LEU A 204 9.10 -19.50 -11.04
CA LEU A 204 8.99 -18.18 -10.44
C LEU A 204 7.87 -18.19 -9.40
N ALA A 205 7.83 -17.18 -8.55
CA ALA A 205 6.70 -16.87 -7.68
C ALA A 205 6.02 -15.60 -8.16
N ILE A 206 4.69 -15.61 -8.21
CA ILE A 206 3.87 -14.42 -8.39
C ILE A 206 3.12 -14.18 -7.07
N ILE A 207 3.40 -13.03 -6.45
CA ILE A 207 2.72 -12.56 -5.26
C ILE A 207 1.68 -11.55 -5.74
N GLU A 208 0.42 -11.95 -5.82
CA GLU A 208 -0.63 -11.16 -6.48
C GLU A 208 -1.83 -10.83 -5.59
N THR A 209 -2.62 -9.84 -6.02
CA THR A 209 -3.82 -9.36 -5.33
C THR A 209 -3.57 -8.93 -3.88
N MET A 210 -2.34 -8.54 -3.55
CA MET A 210 -2.05 -8.01 -2.22
C MET A 210 -2.80 -6.68 -2.05
N SER A 211 -3.37 -6.45 -0.87
CA SER A 211 -4.08 -5.19 -0.56
C SER A 211 -3.24 -4.26 0.32
N ASP A 212 -2.16 -4.78 0.90
CA ASP A 212 -1.29 -4.08 1.83
C ASP A 212 0.19 -4.38 1.57
N LEU A 213 1.02 -3.32 1.58
CA LEU A 213 2.45 -3.43 1.29
C LEU A 213 3.24 -4.14 2.41
N TYR A 214 2.73 -4.16 3.64
CA TYR A 214 3.44 -4.88 4.71
C TYR A 214 3.31 -6.40 4.55
N GLU A 215 2.16 -6.86 4.05
CA GLU A 215 1.96 -8.25 3.66
C GLU A 215 2.81 -8.63 2.43
N VAL A 216 2.93 -7.73 1.44
CA VAL A 216 3.88 -7.91 0.32
C VAL A 216 5.29 -8.12 0.88
N LYS A 217 5.73 -7.31 1.85
CA LYS A 217 7.05 -7.48 2.48
C LYS A 217 7.22 -8.85 3.14
N ALA A 218 6.23 -9.30 3.91
CA ALA A 218 6.28 -10.62 4.53
C ALA A 218 6.41 -11.74 3.49
N ALA A 219 5.61 -11.69 2.41
CA ALA A 219 5.64 -12.68 1.34
C ALA A 219 6.94 -12.64 0.52
N VAL A 220 7.42 -11.45 0.15
CA VAL A 220 8.68 -11.29 -0.61
C VAL A 220 9.87 -11.77 0.20
N LEU A 221 9.97 -11.41 1.49
CA LEU A 221 11.03 -11.93 2.35
C LEU A 221 10.93 -13.45 2.51
N ALA A 222 9.72 -14.00 2.66
CA ALA A 222 9.52 -15.43 2.75
C ALA A 222 10.02 -16.18 1.50
N VAL A 223 9.79 -15.64 0.31
CA VAL A 223 10.30 -16.23 -0.94
C VAL A 223 11.82 -16.04 -1.06
N LYS A 224 12.34 -14.81 -0.86
CA LYS A 224 13.77 -14.49 -0.99
C LYS A 224 14.66 -15.25 -0.01
N GLU A 225 14.20 -15.46 1.22
CA GLU A 225 15.01 -16.08 2.28
C GLU A 225 15.05 -17.61 2.19
N ASN A 226 14.09 -18.21 1.48
CA ASN A 226 13.91 -19.67 1.48
C ASN A 226 14.00 -20.31 0.10
N THR A 227 14.07 -19.51 -0.98
CA THR A 227 14.10 -20.00 -2.36
C THR A 227 15.01 -19.15 -3.26
N SER A 228 15.27 -19.65 -4.46
CA SER A 228 15.96 -18.92 -5.55
C SER A 228 15.03 -18.34 -6.61
N LEU A 229 13.71 -18.50 -6.40
CA LEU A 229 12.68 -18.15 -7.37
C LEU A 229 12.72 -16.64 -7.71
N PRO A 230 12.62 -16.28 -8.99
CA PRO A 230 12.25 -14.93 -9.40
C PRO A 230 10.88 -14.53 -8.84
N ILE A 231 10.74 -13.25 -8.49
CA ILE A 231 9.53 -12.74 -7.81
C ILE A 231 8.87 -11.67 -8.67
N ILE A 232 7.63 -11.90 -9.04
CA ILE A 232 6.73 -10.87 -9.55
C ILE A 232 5.82 -10.45 -8.40
N ALA A 233 5.74 -9.15 -8.10
CA ALA A 233 4.83 -8.63 -7.08
C ALA A 233 3.76 -7.74 -7.73
N SER A 234 2.51 -8.03 -7.43
CA SER A 234 1.33 -7.32 -7.94
C SER A 234 0.38 -6.95 -6.80
N ILE A 235 -0.13 -5.73 -6.84
CA ILE A 235 -1.01 -5.15 -5.82
C ILE A 235 -2.35 -4.74 -6.45
N THR A 236 -3.44 -4.80 -5.68
CA THR A 236 -4.75 -4.32 -6.15
C THR A 236 -4.99 -2.87 -5.74
N PHE A 237 -5.62 -2.10 -6.62
CA PHE A 237 -6.00 -0.70 -6.41
C PHE A 237 -7.51 -0.54 -6.35
N GLN A 238 -7.94 0.62 -5.85
CA GLN A 238 -9.32 1.10 -5.92
C GLN A 238 -9.44 2.17 -7.02
N ASP A 239 -10.67 2.60 -7.33
CA ASP A 239 -10.93 3.62 -8.36
C ASP A 239 -10.25 4.98 -8.09
N ASN A 240 -9.88 5.25 -6.83
CA ASN A 240 -9.13 6.45 -6.44
C ASN A 240 -7.60 6.34 -6.69
N LEU A 241 -7.15 5.28 -7.39
CA LEU A 241 -5.74 5.01 -7.70
C LEU A 241 -4.87 4.74 -6.45
N ARG A 242 -5.47 4.34 -5.33
CA ARG A 242 -4.78 3.94 -4.11
C ARG A 242 -5.12 2.50 -3.69
N THR A 243 -4.20 1.89 -2.95
CA THR A 243 -4.43 0.58 -2.31
C THR A 243 -5.42 0.71 -1.14
N LEU A 244 -5.81 -0.41 -0.53
CA LEU A 244 -6.64 -0.40 0.68
C LEU A 244 -5.97 0.32 1.85
N SER A 245 -4.64 0.17 1.99
CA SER A 245 -3.85 0.86 3.03
C SER A 245 -3.41 2.29 2.66
N GLY A 246 -3.80 2.78 1.48
CA GLY A 246 -3.62 4.18 1.07
C GLY A 246 -2.40 4.48 0.21
N ALA A 247 -1.59 3.47 -0.14
CA ALA A 247 -0.43 3.67 -0.99
C ALA A 247 -0.84 4.05 -2.42
N ASP A 248 -0.15 5.03 -3.00
CA ASP A 248 -0.22 5.33 -4.43
C ASP A 248 0.80 4.50 -5.23
N VAL A 249 0.79 4.66 -6.56
CA VAL A 249 1.68 3.91 -7.47
C VAL A 249 3.16 4.19 -7.17
N LEU A 250 3.53 5.45 -6.91
CA LEU A 250 4.91 5.80 -6.56
C LEU A 250 5.38 5.07 -5.30
N THR A 251 4.52 5.00 -4.29
CA THR A 251 4.81 4.29 -3.04
C THR A 251 4.92 2.79 -3.25
N ALA A 252 3.98 2.19 -3.98
CA ALA A 252 4.01 0.76 -4.30
C ALA A 252 5.28 0.38 -5.08
N VAL A 253 5.66 1.16 -6.10
CA VAL A 253 6.89 0.97 -6.89
C VAL A 253 8.13 1.14 -6.01
N THR A 254 8.24 2.26 -5.29
CA THR A 254 9.41 2.55 -4.43
C THR A 254 9.65 1.43 -3.42
N TYR A 255 8.57 0.93 -2.82
CA TYR A 255 8.62 -0.12 -1.83
C TYR A 255 9.01 -1.47 -2.46
N MET A 256 8.26 -1.95 -3.45
CA MET A 256 8.46 -3.28 -4.01
C MET A 256 9.81 -3.39 -4.75
N GLU A 257 10.25 -2.34 -5.44
CA GLU A 257 11.61 -2.30 -6.02
C GLU A 257 12.69 -2.41 -4.95
N ALA A 258 12.53 -1.71 -3.82
CA ALA A 258 13.50 -1.77 -2.73
C ALA A 258 13.61 -3.17 -2.12
N LEU A 259 12.51 -3.94 -2.11
CA LEU A 259 12.54 -5.35 -1.71
C LEU A 259 13.25 -6.25 -2.73
N GLY A 260 13.61 -5.74 -3.91
CA GLY A 260 14.36 -6.48 -4.93
C GLY A 260 13.53 -7.54 -5.67
N VAL A 261 12.26 -7.23 -5.96
CA VAL A 261 11.44 -8.04 -6.86
C VAL A 261 11.89 -7.87 -8.32
N ASP A 262 11.57 -8.84 -9.17
CA ASP A 262 11.98 -8.86 -10.58
C ASP A 262 11.00 -8.14 -11.51
N ALA A 263 9.74 -7.97 -11.09
CA ALA A 263 8.73 -7.15 -11.75
C ALA A 263 7.70 -6.63 -10.74
N VAL A 264 7.13 -5.45 -11.01
CA VAL A 264 6.08 -4.81 -10.21
C VAL A 264 4.83 -4.55 -11.03
N GLY A 265 3.67 -4.49 -10.40
CA GLY A 265 2.47 -4.07 -11.13
C GLY A 265 1.18 -4.20 -10.36
N MET A 266 0.10 -4.39 -11.10
CA MET A 266 -1.24 -4.55 -10.55
C MET A 266 -2.04 -5.63 -11.26
N ASN A 267 -3.01 -6.15 -10.52
CA ASN A 267 -4.01 -7.07 -11.00
C ASN A 267 -5.35 -6.86 -10.28
N CYS A 268 -6.43 -7.29 -10.91
CA CYS A 268 -7.79 -7.23 -10.36
C CYS A 268 -8.27 -5.81 -9.97
N GLY A 269 -9.35 -5.74 -9.19
CA GLY A 269 -9.80 -4.55 -8.45
C GLY A 269 -10.54 -3.47 -9.23
N VAL A 270 -10.18 -3.22 -10.50
CA VAL A 270 -10.59 -2.00 -11.21
C VAL A 270 -11.09 -2.25 -12.64
N SER A 271 -11.72 -1.23 -13.22
CA SER A 271 -12.12 -1.21 -14.63
C SER A 271 -10.90 -1.10 -15.58
N LEU A 272 -11.12 -1.35 -16.88
CA LEU A 272 -10.06 -1.21 -17.89
C LEU A 272 -9.51 0.22 -17.98
N GLU A 273 -10.38 1.23 -17.90
CA GLU A 273 -9.95 2.65 -17.96
C GLU A 273 -9.02 3.00 -16.79
N VAL A 274 -9.36 2.55 -15.58
CA VAL A 274 -8.53 2.76 -14.40
C VAL A 274 -7.22 1.97 -14.51
N ALA A 275 -7.27 0.74 -15.05
CA ALA A 275 -6.09 -0.05 -15.30
C ALA A 275 -5.12 0.61 -16.30
N GLU A 276 -5.62 1.27 -17.35
CA GLU A 276 -4.79 2.01 -18.32
C GLU A 276 -4.09 3.23 -17.69
N LYS A 277 -4.79 3.95 -16.81
CA LYS A 277 -4.20 5.04 -16.02
C LYS A 277 -3.10 4.53 -15.11
N LEU A 278 -3.36 3.43 -14.39
CA LEU A 278 -2.37 2.78 -13.53
C LEU A 278 -1.16 2.28 -14.33
N ALA A 279 -1.37 1.66 -15.50
CA ALA A 279 -0.29 1.22 -16.39
C ALA A 279 0.65 2.37 -16.76
N SER A 280 0.08 3.54 -17.10
CA SER A 280 0.86 4.74 -17.43
C SER A 280 1.67 5.25 -16.24
N LEU A 281 1.08 5.24 -15.04
CA LEU A 281 1.77 5.64 -13.80
C LEU A 281 2.88 4.65 -13.44
N PHE A 282 2.62 3.34 -13.49
CA PHE A 282 3.64 2.31 -13.22
C PHE A 282 4.78 2.42 -14.22
N ALA A 283 4.46 2.58 -15.52
CA ALA A 283 5.47 2.73 -16.54
C ALA A 283 6.30 4.00 -16.35
N ALA A 284 5.74 5.08 -15.80
CA ALA A 284 6.47 6.32 -15.51
C ALA A 284 7.43 6.20 -14.32
N GLU A 285 7.03 5.45 -13.28
CA GLU A 285 7.74 5.39 -12.00
C GLU A 285 8.69 4.19 -11.86
N ALA A 286 8.39 3.06 -12.49
CA ALA A 286 9.16 1.84 -12.34
C ALA A 286 10.45 1.85 -13.18
N SER A 287 11.55 1.42 -12.56
CA SER A 287 12.84 1.13 -13.17
C SER A 287 13.03 -0.36 -13.52
N ILE A 288 12.07 -1.20 -13.15
CA ILE A 288 12.02 -2.63 -13.48
C ILE A 288 10.75 -2.96 -14.30
N PRO A 289 10.66 -4.14 -14.93
CA PRO A 289 9.51 -4.50 -15.77
C PRO A 289 8.17 -4.40 -15.06
N VAL A 290 7.17 -3.86 -15.77
CA VAL A 290 5.80 -3.70 -15.26
C VAL A 290 4.90 -4.85 -15.74
N ILE A 291 4.08 -5.40 -14.83
CA ILE A 291 3.00 -6.36 -15.09
C ILE A 291 1.61 -5.71 -14.98
N MET A 292 0.69 -6.03 -15.89
CA MET A 292 -0.71 -5.64 -15.80
C MET A 292 -1.63 -6.84 -16.07
N GLN A 293 -2.48 -7.18 -15.10
CA GLN A 293 -3.49 -8.25 -15.19
C GLN A 293 -4.88 -7.75 -14.74
N PRO A 294 -5.53 -6.84 -15.50
CA PRO A 294 -6.85 -6.34 -15.16
C PRO A 294 -7.94 -7.41 -15.34
N ASN A 295 -9.10 -7.13 -14.77
CA ASN A 295 -10.31 -7.93 -14.99
C ASN A 295 -10.88 -7.70 -16.40
N ALA A 296 -11.71 -8.63 -16.89
CA ALA A 296 -12.56 -8.42 -18.07
C ALA A 296 -13.78 -7.53 -17.72
N GLY A 297 -13.51 -6.37 -17.15
CA GLY A 297 -14.51 -5.47 -16.58
C GLY A 297 -14.90 -5.83 -15.15
N LEU A 298 -15.79 -5.01 -14.57
CA LEU A 298 -16.34 -5.28 -13.24
C LEU A 298 -17.40 -6.39 -13.31
N PRO A 299 -17.50 -7.25 -12.29
CA PRO A 299 -18.49 -8.32 -12.24
C PRO A 299 -19.91 -7.76 -12.22
N VAL A 300 -20.82 -8.35 -12.99
CA VAL A 300 -22.25 -8.03 -12.97
C VAL A 300 -23.08 -9.30 -12.85
N LEU A 301 -24.21 -9.25 -12.14
CA LEU A 301 -25.12 -10.40 -12.05
C LEU A 301 -26.04 -10.46 -13.26
N GLU A 302 -26.01 -11.55 -14.00
CA GLU A 302 -27.03 -11.88 -15.00
C GLU A 302 -27.58 -13.28 -14.72
N ASN A 303 -28.90 -13.39 -14.53
CA ASN A 303 -29.60 -14.64 -14.22
C ASN A 303 -29.01 -15.42 -13.03
N GLY A 304 -28.60 -14.72 -11.96
CA GLY A 304 -28.00 -15.36 -10.77
C GLY A 304 -26.62 -15.95 -11.04
N LYS A 305 -25.89 -15.46 -12.06
CA LYS A 305 -24.48 -15.80 -12.30
C LYS A 305 -23.66 -14.53 -12.44
N THR A 306 -22.46 -14.54 -11.87
CA THR A 306 -21.50 -13.46 -12.05
C THR A 306 -20.92 -13.52 -13.46
N VAL A 307 -21.15 -12.48 -14.25
CA VAL A 307 -20.72 -12.35 -15.65
C VAL A 307 -19.80 -11.14 -15.79
N PHE A 308 -18.81 -11.28 -16.66
CA PHE A 308 -17.88 -10.22 -17.06
C PHE A 308 -18.19 -9.82 -18.50
N LYS A 309 -18.40 -8.53 -18.73
CA LYS A 309 -19.00 -8.02 -19.98
C LYS A 309 -17.99 -7.61 -21.05
N VAL A 310 -16.75 -7.37 -20.67
CA VAL A 310 -15.71 -6.97 -21.64
C VAL A 310 -15.47 -8.15 -22.58
N LEU A 311 -15.47 -7.87 -23.87
CA LEU A 311 -15.20 -8.85 -24.92
C LEU A 311 -13.70 -9.00 -25.19
N PRO A 312 -13.24 -10.11 -25.81
CA PRO A 312 -11.84 -10.33 -26.14
C PRO A 312 -11.16 -9.17 -26.90
N ASP A 313 -11.83 -8.59 -27.89
CA ASP A 313 -11.26 -7.50 -28.70
C ASP A 313 -11.15 -6.18 -27.92
N GLU A 314 -12.12 -5.90 -27.05
CA GLU A 314 -12.10 -4.73 -26.16
C GLU A 314 -10.95 -4.85 -25.14
N PHE A 315 -10.81 -6.02 -24.52
CA PHE A 315 -9.71 -6.32 -23.62
C PHE A 315 -8.35 -6.22 -24.32
N ALA A 316 -8.24 -6.77 -25.54
CA ALA A 316 -7.02 -6.72 -26.34
C ALA A 316 -6.63 -5.29 -26.71
N ALA A 317 -7.60 -4.43 -27.02
CA ALA A 317 -7.37 -3.01 -27.28
C ALA A 317 -6.80 -2.29 -26.05
N SER A 318 -7.37 -2.54 -24.87
CA SER A 318 -6.87 -1.98 -23.61
C SER A 318 -5.46 -2.46 -23.26
N GLN A 319 -5.19 -3.76 -23.41
CA GLN A 319 -3.85 -4.32 -23.20
C GLN A 319 -2.82 -3.79 -24.21
N LEU A 320 -3.24 -3.48 -25.42
CA LEU A 320 -2.38 -2.83 -26.39
C LEU A 320 -2.02 -1.39 -25.97
N THR A 321 -2.95 -0.66 -25.36
CA THR A 321 -2.68 0.64 -24.72
C THR A 321 -1.64 0.49 -23.61
N ASN A 322 -1.80 -0.49 -22.72
CA ASN A 322 -0.85 -0.77 -21.64
C ASN A 322 0.56 -1.08 -22.18
N TYR A 323 0.65 -1.91 -23.22
CA TYR A 323 1.93 -2.24 -23.87
C TYR A 323 2.62 -0.99 -24.44
N LYS A 324 1.85 -0.11 -25.10
CA LYS A 324 2.35 1.17 -25.64
C LYS A 324 2.79 2.12 -24.52
N ALA A 325 2.15 2.09 -23.36
CA ALA A 325 2.53 2.90 -22.21
C ALA A 325 3.89 2.49 -21.59
N GLY A 326 4.35 1.26 -21.80
CA GLY A 326 5.63 0.77 -21.27
C GLY A 326 5.56 -0.59 -20.58
N VAL A 327 4.37 -1.16 -20.44
CA VAL A 327 4.17 -2.47 -19.80
C VAL A 327 4.84 -3.59 -20.60
N ARG A 328 5.45 -4.55 -19.90
CA ARG A 328 6.22 -5.65 -20.52
C ARG A 328 5.73 -7.03 -20.16
N ILE A 329 4.92 -7.17 -19.11
CA ILE A 329 4.23 -8.42 -18.78
C ILE A 329 2.73 -8.17 -18.84
N LEU A 330 2.01 -8.90 -19.70
CA LEU A 330 0.59 -8.68 -19.98
C LEU A 330 -0.19 -9.96 -19.70
N GLY A 331 -1.33 -9.83 -19.03
CA GLY A 331 -2.19 -10.97 -18.71
C GLY A 331 -3.60 -10.53 -18.36
N GLY A 332 -4.35 -11.43 -17.72
CA GLY A 332 -5.69 -11.16 -17.26
C GLY A 332 -5.97 -11.71 -15.87
N CYS A 333 -6.96 -11.16 -15.18
CA CYS A 333 -7.45 -11.67 -13.90
C CYS A 333 -8.91 -12.14 -14.05
N CYS A 334 -9.84 -11.69 -13.20
CA CYS A 334 -11.20 -12.20 -13.18
C CYS A 334 -11.96 -11.87 -14.48
N GLY A 335 -12.69 -12.85 -15.00
CA GLY A 335 -13.47 -12.73 -16.24
C GLY A 335 -12.68 -12.97 -17.52
N THR A 336 -11.35 -12.95 -17.46
CA THR A 336 -10.51 -13.19 -18.64
C THR A 336 -10.45 -14.68 -18.96
N THR A 337 -10.48 -15.01 -20.25
CA THR A 337 -10.55 -16.39 -20.76
C THR A 337 -9.46 -16.62 -21.82
N PRO A 338 -9.23 -17.86 -22.28
CA PRO A 338 -8.29 -18.13 -23.37
C PRO A 338 -8.55 -17.29 -24.64
N ALA A 339 -9.81 -16.94 -24.93
CA ALA A 339 -10.15 -16.06 -26.05
C ALA A 339 -9.59 -14.64 -25.86
N HIS A 340 -9.67 -14.09 -24.64
CA HIS A 340 -9.09 -12.79 -24.29
C HIS A 340 -7.57 -12.80 -24.43
N ILE A 341 -6.91 -13.84 -23.89
CA ILE A 341 -5.45 -13.99 -23.96
C ILE A 341 -4.98 -14.12 -25.41
N ALA A 342 -5.68 -14.90 -26.24
CA ALA A 342 -5.35 -15.05 -27.66
C ALA A 342 -5.54 -13.74 -28.45
N ALA A 343 -6.63 -13.01 -28.21
CA ALA A 343 -6.89 -11.71 -28.83
C ALA A 343 -5.82 -10.68 -28.44
N MET A 344 -5.46 -10.61 -27.16
CA MET A 344 -4.37 -9.76 -26.64
C MET A 344 -3.03 -10.10 -27.30
N ALA A 345 -2.64 -11.38 -27.30
CA ALA A 345 -1.36 -11.83 -27.87
C ALA A 345 -1.28 -11.50 -29.37
N LYS A 346 -2.39 -11.67 -30.10
CA LYS A 346 -2.50 -11.29 -31.51
C LYS A 346 -2.35 -9.78 -31.71
N ALA A 347 -3.11 -8.96 -30.98
CA ALA A 347 -3.10 -7.50 -31.11
C ALA A 347 -1.71 -6.91 -30.85
N VAL A 348 -0.99 -7.39 -29.83
CA VAL A 348 0.36 -6.90 -29.50
C VAL A 348 1.39 -7.38 -30.53
N ALA A 349 1.25 -8.59 -31.07
CA ALA A 349 2.15 -9.10 -32.11
C ALA A 349 2.03 -8.32 -33.44
N GLU A 350 0.84 -7.80 -33.77
CA GLU A 350 0.60 -7.02 -34.98
C GLU A 350 1.26 -5.64 -34.96
N VAL A 351 1.32 -4.97 -33.80
CA VAL A 351 1.97 -3.66 -33.67
C VAL A 351 3.48 -3.71 -33.95
N LYS A 352 4.15 -4.82 -33.62
CA LYS A 352 5.57 -5.01 -33.93
C LYS A 352 5.85 -5.11 -35.45
N ARG A 353 4.88 -5.56 -36.25
CA ARG A 353 5.04 -5.56 -37.71
C ARG A 353 4.93 -4.15 -38.31
N ALA A 354 4.31 -3.21 -37.59
CA ALA A 354 4.01 -1.87 -38.07
C ALA A 354 4.98 -0.78 -37.57
N SER A 355 5.71 -1.00 -36.48
CA SER A 355 6.56 0.04 -35.85
C SER A 355 7.99 -0.42 -35.56
N SER A 356 8.96 0.42 -35.94
CA SER A 356 10.35 0.36 -35.46
C SER A 356 10.41 0.53 -33.93
N ALA A 357 11.41 -0.09 -33.31
CA ALA A 357 11.57 -0.34 -31.86
C ALA A 357 10.99 0.72 -30.90
N PRO A 358 10.39 0.31 -29.75
CA PRO A 358 9.90 1.25 -28.75
C PRO A 358 11.05 2.15 -28.28
N ALA A 359 10.77 3.45 -28.15
CA ALA A 359 11.71 4.42 -27.64
C ALA A 359 12.22 3.96 -26.26
N GLU A 360 13.54 3.99 -26.07
CA GLU A 360 14.13 3.87 -24.74
C GLU A 360 13.54 4.99 -23.89
N THR A 361 12.68 4.64 -22.93
CA THR A 361 12.26 5.59 -21.92
C THR A 361 13.48 5.88 -21.06
N THR A 362 14.07 7.06 -21.24
CA THR A 362 15.11 7.58 -20.35
C THR A 362 14.42 7.96 -19.04
N HIS A 363 14.21 6.99 -18.16
CA HIS A 363 13.74 7.26 -16.81
C HIS A 363 14.83 8.00 -16.05
N GLU A 364 14.54 9.24 -15.65
CA GLU A 364 15.38 9.93 -14.67
C GLU A 364 15.13 9.25 -13.32
N GLU A 365 16.05 8.37 -12.90
CA GLU A 365 15.91 7.59 -11.68
C GLU A 365 15.76 8.53 -10.47
N SER A 366 14.56 8.57 -9.89
CA SER A 366 14.27 9.33 -8.68
C SER A 366 14.79 8.60 -7.44
N THR A 367 15.47 9.35 -6.56
CA THR A 367 15.80 8.87 -5.23
C THR A 367 14.60 9.05 -4.31
N CYS A 368 14.13 7.96 -3.73
CA CYS A 368 12.94 7.95 -2.87
C CYS A 368 13.17 7.11 -1.61
N VAL A 369 12.52 7.52 -0.53
CA VAL A 369 12.24 6.71 0.67
C VAL A 369 10.76 6.76 0.98
N CYS A 370 10.22 5.73 1.63
CA CYS A 370 8.78 5.65 1.86
C CYS A 370 8.44 4.94 3.16
N SER A 371 7.27 5.27 3.70
CA SER A 371 6.52 4.44 4.63
C SER A 371 5.59 3.50 3.84
N GLY A 372 4.62 2.88 4.50
CA GLY A 372 3.64 2.00 3.87
C GLY A 372 2.66 2.70 2.95
N ASN A 373 2.55 4.03 2.99
CA ASN A 373 1.58 4.78 2.16
C ASN A 373 2.05 6.17 1.71
N THR A 374 3.20 6.66 2.17
CA THR A 374 3.75 7.96 1.78
C THR A 374 5.17 7.80 1.26
N THR A 375 5.46 8.42 0.12
CA THR A 375 6.82 8.51 -0.45
C THR A 375 7.35 9.93 -0.39
N VAL A 376 8.64 10.05 -0.06
CA VAL A 376 9.40 11.29 -0.13
C VAL A 376 10.45 11.15 -1.23
N ARG A 377 10.36 12.00 -2.26
CA ARG A 377 11.40 12.17 -3.28
C ARG A 377 12.49 13.10 -2.74
N ILE A 378 13.75 12.76 -3.00
CA ILE A 378 14.90 13.47 -2.44
C ILE A 378 15.81 14.03 -3.55
N GLY A 379 16.02 15.35 -3.53
CA GLY A 379 16.78 16.08 -4.54
C GLY A 379 16.04 16.25 -5.86
N GLY A 380 16.76 16.67 -6.90
CA GLY A 380 16.15 16.95 -8.21
C GLY A 380 15.10 18.05 -8.12
N ALA A 381 13.94 17.85 -8.77
CA ALA A 381 12.82 18.80 -8.73
C ALA A 381 12.21 18.97 -7.32
N SER A 382 12.43 18.03 -6.40
CA SER A 382 11.90 18.11 -5.03
C SER A 382 12.77 18.94 -4.08
N GLY A 383 13.99 19.30 -4.49
CA GLY A 383 14.93 20.02 -3.64
C GLY A 383 15.43 19.21 -2.43
N ALA A 384 15.96 19.91 -1.44
CA ALA A 384 16.49 19.28 -0.23
C ALA A 384 15.35 18.85 0.71
N VAL A 385 15.50 17.75 1.44
CA VAL A 385 14.49 17.28 2.42
C VAL A 385 14.99 17.38 3.86
N ILE A 386 14.08 17.63 4.79
CA ILE A 386 14.36 17.70 6.24
C ILE A 386 14.20 16.32 6.88
N VAL A 387 15.27 15.85 7.52
CA VAL A 387 15.27 14.70 8.43
C VAL A 387 15.29 15.23 9.88
N GLY A 388 14.23 14.97 10.65
CA GLY A 388 14.11 15.47 12.02
C GLY A 388 14.98 14.69 13.01
N GLU A 389 15.92 15.36 13.69
CA GLU A 389 16.97 14.75 14.55
C GLU A 389 16.57 14.49 16.02
N ARG A 390 15.32 14.75 16.42
CA ARG A 390 15.01 14.92 17.84
C ARG A 390 14.82 13.61 18.62
N ILE A 391 14.42 12.51 17.97
CA ILE A 391 14.32 11.18 18.59
C ILE A 391 15.72 10.55 18.63
N ASN A 392 16.55 11.10 19.52
CA ASN A 392 17.94 10.69 19.70
C ASN A 392 18.38 11.04 21.13
N PRO A 393 18.80 10.06 21.96
CA PRO A 393 19.16 10.26 23.36
C PRO A 393 20.49 11.03 23.56
N THR A 394 21.32 11.16 22.52
CA THR A 394 22.65 11.76 22.62
C THR A 394 22.57 13.21 23.08
N GLY A 395 23.14 13.50 24.26
CA GLY A 395 23.10 14.83 24.87
C GLY A 395 21.72 15.31 25.35
N LYS A 396 20.65 14.50 25.26
CA LYS A 396 19.27 14.89 25.59
C LYS A 396 18.73 14.13 26.80
N LYS A 397 18.83 14.73 27.99
CA LYS A 397 18.44 14.12 29.28
C LYS A 397 17.01 13.53 29.28
N LYS A 398 16.01 14.29 28.81
CA LYS A 398 14.61 13.84 28.77
C LYS A 398 14.39 12.60 27.88
N CYS A 399 15.04 12.56 26.71
CA CYS A 399 14.94 11.43 25.80
C CYS A 399 15.60 10.18 26.40
N LYS A 400 16.74 10.33 27.08
CA LYS A 400 17.38 9.24 27.83
C LYS A 400 16.46 8.66 28.90
N GLU A 401 15.86 9.54 29.72
CA GLU A 401 14.92 9.13 30.77
C GLU A 401 13.72 8.40 30.19
N ALA A 402 13.13 8.94 29.11
CA ALA A 402 11.99 8.33 28.43
C ALA A 402 12.29 6.93 27.87
N LEU A 403 13.44 6.74 27.20
CA LEU A 403 13.83 5.44 26.67
C LEU A 403 14.10 4.42 27.79
N LEU A 404 14.71 4.84 28.91
CA LEU A 404 14.95 3.96 30.06
C LEU A 404 13.66 3.55 30.78
N SER A 405 12.67 4.44 30.85
CA SER A 405 11.39 4.16 31.51
C SER A 405 10.35 3.50 30.60
N GLY A 406 10.64 3.36 29.30
CA GLY A 406 9.67 2.90 28.31
C GLY A 406 8.53 3.88 28.06
N ASP A 407 8.78 5.19 28.19
CA ASP A 407 7.79 6.25 27.92
C ASP A 407 7.59 6.40 26.40
N THR A 408 6.64 5.64 25.88
CA THR A 408 6.25 5.66 24.46
C THR A 408 5.62 6.99 24.04
N GLN A 409 4.94 7.68 24.96
CA GLN A 409 4.27 8.94 24.68
C GLN A 409 5.26 10.06 24.38
N PHE A 410 6.42 10.08 25.03
CA PHE A 410 7.50 11.01 24.69
C PHE A 410 7.95 10.88 23.24
N VAL A 411 8.11 9.64 22.75
CA VAL A 411 8.53 9.35 21.37
C VAL A 411 7.48 9.86 20.37
N LEU A 412 6.20 9.55 20.63
CA LEU A 412 5.09 10.02 19.80
C LEU A 412 5.00 11.55 19.76
N ASP A 413 5.17 12.21 20.90
CA ASP A 413 5.13 13.67 21.01
C ASP A 413 6.27 14.35 20.23
N GLU A 414 7.47 13.77 20.29
CA GLU A 414 8.63 14.29 19.58
C GLU A 414 8.52 14.04 18.07
N ALA A 415 7.95 12.90 17.65
CA ALA A 415 7.61 12.65 16.24
C ALA A 415 6.59 13.66 15.72
N GLU A 416 5.48 13.85 16.43
CA GLU A 416 4.39 14.76 16.02
C GLU A 416 4.88 16.20 15.90
N LYS A 417 5.63 16.71 16.89
CA LYS A 417 6.18 18.07 16.87
C LYS A 417 7.07 18.28 15.66
N GLN A 418 7.92 17.30 15.34
CA GLN A 418 8.84 17.40 14.20
C GLN A 418 8.10 17.37 12.87
N ILE A 419 7.12 16.47 12.69
CA ILE A 419 6.29 16.40 11.49
C ILE A 419 5.51 17.70 11.30
N ALA A 420 4.88 18.21 12.36
CA ALA A 420 4.13 19.47 12.32
C ALA A 420 5.02 20.69 11.99
N ALA A 421 6.31 20.62 12.33
CA ALA A 421 7.31 21.63 11.99
C ALA A 421 7.94 21.44 10.60
N GLY A 422 7.51 20.45 9.80
CA GLY A 422 7.95 20.24 8.43
C GLY A 422 9.05 19.19 8.24
N ALA A 423 9.25 18.28 9.20
CA ALA A 423 10.10 17.10 8.96
C ALA A 423 9.46 16.19 7.90
N HIS A 424 10.24 15.86 6.86
CA HIS A 424 9.81 14.96 5.78
C HIS A 424 10.16 13.51 6.11
N VAL A 425 11.22 13.29 6.90
CA VAL A 425 11.68 12.00 7.41
C VAL A 425 12.00 12.19 8.90
N LEU A 426 11.85 11.15 9.72
CA LEU A 426 12.26 11.17 11.13
C LEU A 426 13.50 10.30 11.36
N ASP A 427 14.55 10.88 11.93
CA ASP A 427 15.70 10.14 12.45
C ASP A 427 15.33 9.49 13.78
N VAL A 428 15.57 8.19 13.88
CA VAL A 428 15.24 7.36 15.03
C VAL A 428 16.49 6.67 15.52
N ASN A 429 17.07 7.21 16.60
CA ASN A 429 18.20 6.65 17.31
C ASN A 429 17.76 6.34 18.74
N VAL A 430 17.93 5.09 19.17
CA VAL A 430 17.64 4.67 20.55
C VAL A 430 18.89 4.23 21.32
N GLY A 431 20.08 4.37 20.73
CA GLY A 431 21.35 3.91 21.28
C GLY A 431 21.64 4.52 22.65
N LEU A 432 21.55 3.70 23.69
CA LEU A 432 21.74 4.11 25.08
C LEU A 432 22.32 2.95 25.90
N PRO A 433 23.34 3.17 26.74
CA PRO A 433 23.80 2.13 27.65
C PRO A 433 22.69 1.72 28.64
N GLY A 434 22.50 0.42 28.83
CA GLY A 434 21.55 -0.13 29.81
C GLY A 434 20.18 -0.50 29.26
N ILE A 435 19.95 -0.40 27.94
CA ILE A 435 18.75 -0.93 27.28
C ILE A 435 19.12 -2.07 26.32
N ASP A 436 18.13 -2.90 25.98
CA ASP A 436 18.22 -3.77 24.80
C ASP A 436 17.91 -2.94 23.56
N GLU A 437 18.95 -2.39 22.93
CA GLU A 437 18.81 -1.50 21.76
C GLU A 437 18.03 -2.15 20.63
N LYS A 438 18.20 -3.46 20.41
CA LYS A 438 17.53 -4.21 19.34
C LYS A 438 16.02 -4.27 19.58
N GLN A 439 15.62 -4.61 20.80
CA GLN A 439 14.22 -4.66 21.19
C GLN A 439 13.59 -3.27 21.17
N VAL A 440 14.22 -2.30 21.82
CA VAL A 440 13.71 -0.91 21.91
C VAL A 440 13.61 -0.26 20.54
N MET A 441 14.56 -0.49 19.63
CA MET A 441 14.49 0.02 18.26
C MET A 441 13.30 -0.58 17.51
N SER A 442 13.11 -1.90 17.63
CA SER A 442 12.00 -2.61 16.98
C SER A 442 10.64 -2.09 17.47
N ASP A 443 10.50 -1.91 18.79
CA ASP A 443 9.28 -1.38 19.41
C ASP A 443 9.03 0.08 19.02
N THR A 444 10.08 0.90 18.97
CA THR A 444 10.02 2.30 18.55
C THR A 444 9.58 2.43 17.09
N VAL A 445 10.17 1.63 16.20
CA VAL A 445 9.78 1.58 14.77
C VAL A 445 8.33 1.14 14.62
N PHE A 446 7.91 0.08 15.34
CA PHE A 446 6.53 -0.39 15.33
C PHE A 446 5.55 0.70 15.81
N LEU A 447 5.86 1.37 16.92
CA LEU A 447 5.07 2.44 17.49
C LEU A 447 4.92 3.64 16.53
N LEU A 448 6.02 4.06 15.90
CA LEU A 448 6.03 5.19 14.98
C LEU A 448 5.25 4.88 13.71
N GLN A 449 5.48 3.73 13.07
CA GLN A 449 4.76 3.38 11.82
C GLN A 449 3.27 3.08 12.05
N LYS A 450 2.90 2.68 13.28
CA LYS A 450 1.49 2.54 13.69
C LYS A 450 0.75 3.87 13.66
N THR A 451 1.46 4.95 13.95
CA THR A 451 0.86 6.25 14.27
C THR A 451 1.04 7.26 13.14
N PHE A 452 2.21 7.27 12.50
CA PHE A 452 2.61 8.25 11.51
C PHE A 452 2.91 7.61 10.16
N THR A 453 2.63 8.37 9.09
CA THR A 453 2.98 8.00 7.72
C THR A 453 4.32 8.56 7.26
N CYS A 454 5.00 9.34 8.11
CA CYS A 454 6.30 9.92 7.81
C CYS A 454 7.36 8.80 7.68
N PRO A 455 8.15 8.75 6.60
CA PRO A 455 9.24 7.81 6.47
C PRO A 455 10.27 7.93 7.60
N LEU A 456 10.97 6.83 7.90
CA LEU A 456 11.96 6.77 8.98
C LEU A 456 13.38 6.64 8.44
N GLN A 457 14.31 7.30 9.13
CA GLN A 457 15.73 7.01 9.11
C GLN A 457 16.06 6.18 10.36
N ILE A 458 16.46 4.94 10.17
CA ILE A 458 16.83 4.01 11.24
C ILE A 458 18.31 4.25 11.54
N ASP A 459 18.61 4.78 12.74
CA ASP A 459 19.96 5.17 13.16
C ASP A 459 20.52 4.26 14.26
N SER A 460 21.51 3.43 13.90
CA SER A 460 22.26 2.57 14.82
C SER A 460 23.64 2.21 14.25
N SER A 461 24.62 2.01 15.13
CA SER A 461 25.93 1.47 14.78
C SER A 461 25.97 -0.05 14.69
N GLU A 462 24.94 -0.74 15.17
CA GLU A 462 24.92 -2.19 15.34
C GLU A 462 24.15 -2.87 14.19
N PRO A 463 24.80 -3.71 13.36
CA PRO A 463 24.14 -4.38 12.23
C PRO A 463 22.92 -5.22 12.63
N ASP A 464 22.95 -5.86 13.80
CA ASP A 464 21.83 -6.69 14.29
C ASP A 464 20.60 -5.86 14.69
N VAL A 465 20.81 -4.62 15.14
CA VAL A 465 19.73 -3.65 15.45
C VAL A 465 19.11 -3.17 14.13
N LEU A 466 19.94 -2.78 13.16
CA LEU A 466 19.49 -2.40 11.82
C LEU A 466 18.68 -3.53 11.17
N ALA A 467 19.17 -4.77 11.22
CA ALA A 467 18.48 -5.93 10.64
C ALA A 467 17.09 -6.16 11.26
N ALA A 468 16.98 -6.06 12.60
CA ALA A 468 15.71 -6.24 13.30
C ALA A 468 14.69 -5.15 12.94
N ALA A 469 15.13 -3.90 12.95
CA ALA A 469 14.31 -2.74 12.61
C ALA A 469 13.86 -2.77 11.15
N MET A 470 14.79 -2.99 10.22
CA MET A 470 14.51 -3.06 8.78
C MET A 470 13.56 -4.21 8.42
N ARG A 471 13.64 -5.35 9.12
CA ARG A 471 12.72 -6.48 8.89
C ARG A 471 11.26 -6.08 9.17
N ARG A 472 11.02 -5.32 10.23
CA ARG A 472 9.66 -4.93 10.68
C ARG A 472 9.18 -3.58 10.17
N TYR A 473 10.07 -2.76 9.61
CA TYR A 473 9.68 -1.47 9.06
C TYR A 473 8.78 -1.64 7.84
N ASN A 474 7.58 -1.07 7.88
CA ASN A 474 6.67 -1.03 6.73
C ASN A 474 7.05 0.12 5.79
N GLY A 475 8.10 -0.06 4.99
CA GLY A 475 8.58 0.96 4.07
C GLY A 475 9.99 0.70 3.55
N LYS A 476 10.52 1.67 2.82
CA LYS A 476 11.93 1.80 2.42
C LYS A 476 12.60 2.86 3.30
N PRO A 477 13.38 2.47 4.32
CA PRO A 477 13.96 3.43 5.27
C PRO A 477 15.22 4.08 4.69
N LEU A 478 15.64 5.20 5.30
CA LEU A 478 17.05 5.57 5.31
C LEU A 478 17.77 4.74 6.38
N VAL A 479 18.90 4.14 6.04
CA VAL A 479 19.72 3.33 6.95
C VAL A 479 20.94 4.17 7.33
N ASN A 480 20.98 4.61 8.58
CA ASN A 480 22.05 5.41 9.15
C ASN A 480 22.84 4.54 10.16
N SER A 481 24.08 4.16 9.88
CA SER A 481 24.84 4.39 8.65
C SER A 481 25.81 3.25 8.33
N VAL A 482 26.35 3.30 7.10
CA VAL A 482 27.58 2.61 6.72
C VAL A 482 28.73 3.61 6.73
N ASN A 483 29.96 3.11 6.73
CA ASN A 483 31.15 3.92 6.47
C ASN A 483 32.16 3.19 5.58
N GLY A 484 33.24 3.85 5.21
CA GLY A 484 34.26 3.34 4.29
C GLY A 484 35.13 2.21 4.83
N LYS A 485 34.93 1.74 6.07
CA LYS A 485 35.63 0.56 6.60
C LYS A 485 35.07 -0.71 5.97
N GLN A 486 35.94 -1.58 5.45
CA GLN A 486 35.50 -2.76 4.70
C GLN A 486 34.56 -3.67 5.49
N HIS A 487 34.91 -4.01 6.75
CA HIS A 487 34.08 -4.88 7.58
C HIS A 487 32.69 -4.29 7.90
N VAL A 488 32.53 -2.97 7.90
CA VAL A 488 31.23 -2.31 8.12
C VAL A 488 30.38 -2.41 6.85
N MET A 489 30.98 -2.16 5.68
CA MET A 489 30.32 -2.36 4.38
C MET A 489 29.87 -3.81 4.20
N ASP A 490 30.73 -4.77 4.51
CA ASP A 490 30.45 -6.21 4.42
C ASP A 490 29.30 -6.64 5.35
N ALA A 491 29.09 -5.94 6.47
CA ALA A 491 28.02 -6.21 7.42
C ALA A 491 26.69 -5.53 7.03
N VAL A 492 26.73 -4.29 6.52
CA VAL A 492 25.52 -3.46 6.30
C VAL A 492 24.94 -3.63 4.90
N PHE A 493 25.76 -3.74 3.84
CA PHE A 493 25.23 -3.86 2.47
C PHE A 493 24.34 -5.09 2.23
N PRO A 494 24.63 -6.29 2.79
CA PRO A 494 23.70 -7.41 2.70
C PRO A 494 22.33 -7.12 3.31
N LEU A 495 22.26 -6.32 4.39
CA LEU A 495 20.98 -5.96 5.02
C LEU A 495 20.14 -5.10 4.08
N VAL A 496 20.75 -4.15 3.39
CA VAL A 496 20.07 -3.26 2.42
C VAL A 496 19.62 -4.05 1.20
N GLN A 497 20.44 -4.96 0.68
CA GLN A 497 20.06 -5.87 -0.40
C GLN A 497 18.87 -6.77 0.00
N LYS A 498 18.85 -7.21 1.26
CA LYS A 498 17.83 -8.12 1.78
C LYS A 498 16.50 -7.40 2.01
N TYR A 499 16.49 -6.32 2.79
CA TYR A 499 15.29 -5.66 3.29
C TYR A 499 14.89 -4.40 2.52
N GLY A 500 15.76 -3.87 1.66
CA GLY A 500 15.59 -2.59 0.98
C GLY A 500 15.90 -1.40 1.88
N GLY A 501 16.45 -0.32 1.29
CA GLY A 501 16.72 0.92 2.00
C GLY A 501 17.63 1.86 1.22
N GLY A 502 17.57 3.16 1.52
CA GLY A 502 18.59 4.12 1.11
C GLY A 502 19.70 4.17 2.16
N ILE A 503 20.97 4.14 1.76
CA ILE A 503 22.09 4.06 2.70
C ILE A 503 22.70 5.43 2.93
N VAL A 504 22.81 5.83 4.19
CA VAL A 504 23.63 6.95 4.63
C VAL A 504 25.06 6.45 4.83
N ALA A 505 25.99 7.01 4.08
CA ALA A 505 27.38 6.58 3.98
C ALA A 505 28.33 7.68 4.45
N LEU A 506 28.94 7.46 5.61
CA LEU A 506 29.87 8.39 6.22
C LEU A 506 31.26 8.29 5.59
N CYS A 507 31.84 9.42 5.21
CA CYS A 507 33.20 9.52 4.65
C CYS A 507 34.32 9.33 5.71
N ILE A 508 34.31 8.18 6.39
CA ILE A 508 35.31 7.73 7.37
C ILE A 508 35.75 6.31 7.01
N ASP A 509 37.05 6.03 7.04
CA ASP A 509 37.60 4.72 6.71
C ASP A 509 38.45 4.15 7.86
N GLU A 510 39.30 3.16 7.56
CA GLU A 510 40.22 2.56 8.51
C GLU A 510 41.22 3.56 9.12
N ASN A 511 41.53 4.64 8.41
CA ASN A 511 42.46 5.69 8.83
C ASN A 511 41.76 6.87 9.52
N GLY A 512 40.43 6.81 9.68
CA GLY A 512 39.63 7.87 10.28
C GLY A 512 39.05 8.83 9.23
N ILE A 513 38.83 10.09 9.64
CA ILE A 513 38.19 11.10 8.79
C ILE A 513 39.27 11.87 8.04
N PRO A 514 39.29 11.86 6.70
CA PRO A 514 40.24 12.68 5.95
C PRO A 514 40.05 14.17 6.23
N PRO A 515 41.13 14.93 6.43
CA PRO A 515 41.04 16.36 6.71
C PRO A 515 40.61 17.17 5.48
N THR A 516 40.76 16.64 4.26
CA THR A 516 40.44 17.33 3.00
C THR A 516 39.20 16.76 2.31
N ALA A 517 38.53 17.62 1.55
CA ALA A 517 37.38 17.26 0.72
C ALA A 517 37.70 16.19 -0.33
N GLU A 518 38.90 16.21 -0.95
CA GLU A 518 39.32 15.17 -1.90
C GLU A 518 39.48 13.81 -1.21
N GLY A 519 40.04 13.79 0.01
CA GLY A 519 40.16 12.56 0.77
C GLY A 519 38.79 11.97 1.11
N ARG A 520 37.83 12.82 1.50
CA ARG A 520 36.45 12.39 1.76
C ARG A 520 35.76 11.91 0.48
N LEU A 521 35.99 12.57 -0.66
CA LEU A 521 35.49 12.11 -1.96
C LEU A 521 36.05 10.74 -2.34
N ALA A 522 37.34 10.48 -2.11
CA ALA A 522 37.94 9.17 -2.39
C ALA A 522 37.29 8.04 -1.59
N ILE A 523 36.91 8.31 -0.32
CA ILE A 523 36.14 7.34 0.48
C ILE A 523 34.74 7.16 -0.11
N ALA A 524 34.06 8.24 -0.50
CA ALA A 524 32.75 8.14 -1.13
C ALA A 524 32.79 7.28 -2.42
N GLU A 525 33.82 7.45 -3.25
CA GLU A 525 34.05 6.64 -4.44
C GLU A 525 34.28 5.15 -4.12
N LYS A 526 35.07 4.86 -3.07
CA LYS A 526 35.26 3.49 -2.56
C LYS A 526 33.91 2.87 -2.17
N ILE A 527 33.10 3.59 -1.40
CA ILE A 527 31.79 3.11 -0.94
C ILE A 527 30.86 2.84 -2.14
N VAL A 528 30.79 3.75 -3.11
CA VAL A 528 29.94 3.59 -4.30
C VAL A 528 30.37 2.38 -5.13
N ALA A 529 31.68 2.18 -5.32
CA ALA A 529 32.21 1.03 -6.04
C ALA A 529 31.93 -0.29 -5.30
N GLU A 530 32.02 -0.29 -3.98
CA GLU A 530 31.73 -1.47 -3.16
C GLU A 530 30.24 -1.81 -3.17
N ALA A 531 29.37 -0.82 -2.94
CA ALA A 531 27.92 -0.99 -2.95
C ALA A 531 27.41 -1.59 -4.27
N ALA A 532 28.02 -1.22 -5.39
CA ALA A 532 27.68 -1.77 -6.70
C ALA A 532 27.87 -3.30 -6.79
N LYS A 533 28.83 -3.90 -6.05
CA LYS A 533 29.02 -5.36 -6.01
C LYS A 533 27.85 -6.09 -5.36
N TYR A 534 27.10 -5.41 -4.51
CA TYR A 534 25.89 -5.92 -3.85
C TYR A 534 24.62 -5.60 -4.64
N GLY A 535 24.74 -4.93 -5.80
CA GLY A 535 23.60 -4.51 -6.63
C GLY A 535 22.89 -3.26 -6.11
N ILE A 536 23.47 -2.53 -5.15
CA ILE A 536 22.91 -1.27 -4.64
C ILE A 536 23.12 -0.18 -5.69
N LYS A 537 22.01 0.41 -6.16
CA LYS A 537 22.02 1.46 -7.17
C LYS A 537 22.49 2.78 -6.57
N ARG A 538 23.13 3.64 -7.39
CA ARG A 538 23.58 4.98 -6.96
C ARG A 538 22.45 5.85 -6.43
N LYS A 539 21.23 5.70 -6.99
CA LYS A 539 20.02 6.41 -6.53
C LYS A 539 19.68 6.16 -5.05
N ASP A 540 20.20 5.07 -4.48
CA ASP A 540 19.95 4.64 -3.10
C ASP A 540 21.13 4.95 -2.16
N ILE A 541 22.13 5.71 -2.60
CA ILE A 541 23.31 6.06 -1.80
C ILE A 541 23.28 7.55 -1.46
N PHE A 542 23.40 7.86 -0.16
CA PHE A 542 23.48 9.19 0.41
C PHE A 542 24.82 9.36 1.09
N ILE A 543 25.69 10.22 0.57
CA ILE A 543 27.01 10.45 1.13
C ILE A 543 26.96 11.58 2.16
N ASP A 544 27.47 11.31 3.35
CA ASP A 544 27.71 12.30 4.40
C ASP A 544 29.19 12.72 4.41
N MET A 545 29.41 13.99 4.07
CA MET A 545 30.74 14.60 4.04
C MET A 545 31.30 14.94 5.42
N LEU A 546 30.60 14.54 6.48
CA LEU A 546 30.89 14.71 7.90
C LEU A 546 31.01 16.19 8.30
N THR A 547 30.08 16.63 9.15
CA THR A 547 30.20 17.92 9.83
C THR A 547 31.11 17.79 11.04
N LEU A 548 32.20 18.56 11.05
CA LEU A 548 33.14 18.62 12.17
C LEU A 548 32.89 19.87 13.01
N THR A 549 33.21 19.78 14.30
CA THR A 549 32.97 20.85 15.26
C THR A 549 33.91 22.02 15.00
N VAL A 550 33.38 23.19 14.65
CA VAL A 550 34.18 24.37 14.30
C VAL A 550 34.97 24.93 15.49
N SER A 551 34.58 24.67 16.74
CA SER A 551 35.35 25.13 17.91
C SER A 551 36.72 24.45 18.04
N SER A 552 36.89 23.24 17.51
CA SER A 552 38.14 22.47 17.57
C SER A 552 38.77 22.19 16.21
N GLN A 553 38.00 22.22 15.11
CA GLN A 553 38.41 21.77 13.77
C GLN A 553 37.99 22.78 12.68
N GLN A 554 38.37 24.05 12.86
CA GLN A 554 37.92 25.16 12.01
C GLN A 554 38.21 24.97 10.52
N LYS A 555 39.41 24.46 10.18
CA LYS A 555 39.82 24.30 8.78
C LYS A 555 39.02 23.19 8.12
N GLU A 556 38.83 22.09 8.83
CA GLU A 556 38.15 20.89 8.37
C GLU A 556 36.62 21.06 8.30
N ALA A 557 36.06 22.03 9.02
CA ALA A 557 34.64 22.41 8.94
C ALA A 557 34.28 23.04 7.57
N ALA A 558 35.17 23.85 6.99
CA ALA A 558 34.98 24.42 5.65
C ALA A 558 35.09 23.35 4.55
N GLU A 559 35.89 22.31 4.80
CA GLU A 559 36.10 21.18 3.88
C GLU A 559 34.82 20.36 3.66
N THR A 560 33.87 20.37 4.61
CA THR A 560 32.55 19.72 4.43
C THR A 560 31.77 20.37 3.28
N ILE A 561 31.69 21.71 3.25
CA ILE A 561 30.99 22.45 2.18
C ILE A 561 31.68 22.22 0.83
N ARG A 562 33.01 22.21 0.83
CA ARG A 562 33.82 21.94 -0.36
C ARG A 562 33.60 20.51 -0.87
N GLY A 563 33.53 19.54 0.04
CA GLY A 563 33.25 18.13 -0.24
C GLY A 563 31.89 17.92 -0.90
N ILE A 564 30.84 18.59 -0.41
CA ILE A 564 29.50 18.54 -1.03
C ILE A 564 29.57 18.98 -2.50
N ARG A 565 30.23 20.13 -2.78
CA ARG A 565 30.39 20.63 -4.16
C ARG A 565 31.19 19.68 -5.05
N LEU A 566 32.29 19.13 -4.53
CA LEU A 566 33.11 18.18 -5.26
C LEU A 566 32.33 16.91 -5.61
N LEU A 567 31.59 16.36 -4.66
CA LEU A 567 30.77 15.17 -4.92
C LEU A 567 29.68 15.41 -5.95
N LYS A 568 29.05 16.59 -5.93
CA LYS A 568 28.03 16.96 -6.94
C LYS A 568 28.59 17.10 -8.36
N THR A 569 29.86 17.46 -8.48
CA THR A 569 30.52 17.69 -9.77
C THR A 569 31.33 16.49 -10.25
N SER A 570 31.63 15.53 -9.39
CA SER A 570 32.43 14.36 -9.74
C SER A 570 31.65 13.34 -10.59
N PRO A 571 32.20 12.87 -11.73
CA PRO A 571 31.56 11.85 -12.57
C PRO A 571 31.39 10.49 -11.89
N SER A 572 32.32 10.11 -11.01
CA SER A 572 32.32 8.82 -10.30
C SER A 572 31.15 8.69 -9.33
N THR A 573 30.71 9.80 -8.76
CA THR A 573 29.58 9.91 -7.81
C THR A 573 28.31 10.43 -8.47
N LYS A 574 28.27 10.61 -9.80
CA LYS A 574 27.05 11.01 -10.51
C LYS A 574 25.90 10.04 -10.20
N GLY A 575 24.78 10.57 -9.71
CA GLY A 575 23.57 9.82 -9.36
C GLY A 575 23.41 9.56 -7.85
N VAL A 576 24.44 9.80 -7.02
CA VAL A 576 24.30 9.72 -5.56
C VAL A 576 23.72 11.02 -4.99
N LYS A 577 23.16 10.93 -3.78
CA LYS A 577 22.68 12.08 -3.01
C LYS A 577 23.64 12.43 -1.89
N THR A 578 23.47 13.61 -1.33
CA THR A 578 24.20 14.12 -0.18
C THR A 578 23.27 14.24 1.01
N ILE A 579 23.76 13.85 2.18
CA ILE A 579 23.06 14.01 3.46
C ILE A 579 24.03 14.59 4.48
N LEU A 580 23.54 15.36 5.45
CA LEU A 580 24.42 15.96 6.44
C LEU A 580 23.73 16.18 7.79
N GLY A 581 24.36 15.72 8.86
CA GLY A 581 24.09 16.17 10.24
C GLY A 581 24.62 17.59 10.46
N VAL A 582 23.75 18.60 10.35
CA VAL A 582 24.19 20.01 10.41
C VAL A 582 24.57 20.42 11.83
N SER A 583 23.80 19.97 12.83
CA SER A 583 23.88 20.45 14.22
C SER A 583 25.24 20.21 14.90
N ASN A 584 26.07 19.30 14.36
CA ASN A 584 27.40 18.99 14.89
C ASN A 584 28.39 20.15 14.78
N ILE A 585 28.18 21.09 13.83
CA ILE A 585 29.08 22.21 13.57
C ILE A 585 29.35 23.07 14.82
N SER A 586 28.36 23.16 15.71
CA SER A 586 28.30 24.13 16.79
C SER A 586 28.60 23.60 18.19
N PHE A 587 29.04 22.34 18.32
CA PHE A 587 29.33 21.80 19.65
C PHE A 587 30.40 22.64 20.38
N GLY A 588 30.14 22.90 21.67
CA GLY A 588 31.01 23.73 22.52
C GLY A 588 30.91 25.24 22.30
N LEU A 589 30.02 25.74 21.42
CA LEU A 589 29.84 27.18 21.18
C LEU A 589 28.53 27.73 21.76
N PRO A 590 28.49 29.00 22.21
CA PRO A 590 27.26 29.70 22.53
C PRO A 590 26.47 30.04 21.26
N ARG A 591 25.17 30.34 21.41
CA ARG A 591 24.29 30.76 20.29
C ARG A 591 24.40 29.84 19.07
N ARG A 592 24.31 28.53 19.34
CA ARG A 592 24.37 27.46 18.34
C ARG A 592 23.38 27.67 17.18
N ASP A 593 22.24 28.30 17.48
CA ASP A 593 21.19 28.67 16.53
C ASP A 593 21.71 29.49 15.34
N ILE A 594 22.65 30.42 15.57
CA ILE A 594 23.21 31.31 14.55
C ILE A 594 24.16 30.53 13.62
N ILE A 595 25.12 29.82 14.21
CA ILE A 595 26.12 29.14 13.39
C ILE A 595 25.53 27.95 12.64
N ASN A 596 24.56 27.24 13.25
CA ASN A 596 23.84 26.14 12.60
C ASN A 596 23.09 26.65 11.37
N SER A 597 22.32 27.74 11.47
CA SER A 597 21.51 28.25 10.35
C SER A 597 22.36 28.80 9.20
N HIS A 598 23.45 29.51 9.50
CA HIS A 598 24.36 30.01 8.46
C HIS A 598 25.15 28.88 7.80
N PHE A 599 25.68 27.92 8.56
CA PHE A 599 26.35 26.75 7.98
C PHE A 599 25.37 25.91 7.14
N PHE A 600 24.13 25.74 7.62
CA PHE A 600 23.08 25.07 6.88
C PHE A 600 22.78 25.74 5.54
N SER A 601 22.65 27.06 5.51
CA SER A 601 22.46 27.84 4.28
C SER A 601 23.61 27.62 3.28
N MET A 602 24.86 27.56 3.77
CA MET A 602 26.03 27.25 2.94
C MET A 602 25.98 25.82 2.39
N ALA A 603 25.55 24.85 3.18
CA ALA A 603 25.44 23.46 2.78
C ALA A 603 24.34 23.26 1.71
N LEU A 604 23.16 23.88 1.91
CA LEU A 604 22.09 23.91 0.92
C LEU A 604 22.57 24.50 -0.41
N SER A 605 23.23 25.66 -0.37
CA SER A 605 23.79 26.29 -1.57
C SER A 605 24.92 25.47 -2.24
N ALA A 606 25.60 24.60 -1.48
CA ALA A 606 26.58 23.67 -2.02
C ALA A 606 25.97 22.45 -2.72
N GLY A 607 24.67 22.20 -2.54
CA GLY A 607 23.93 21.12 -3.17
C GLY A 607 23.48 20.01 -2.22
N LEU A 608 23.28 20.30 -0.93
CA LEU A 608 22.77 19.32 0.04
C LEU A 608 21.36 18.80 -0.37
N ASP A 609 21.14 17.48 -0.42
CA ASP A 609 19.83 16.88 -0.79
C ASP A 609 18.98 16.45 0.41
N ALA A 610 19.61 16.09 1.53
CA ALA A 610 18.91 15.74 2.77
C ALA A 610 19.65 16.35 3.96
N CYS A 611 18.92 16.87 4.95
CA CYS A 611 19.52 17.53 6.09
C CYS A 611 18.96 16.98 7.40
N ILE A 612 19.84 16.42 8.23
CA ILE A 612 19.50 16.00 9.60
C ILE A 612 19.63 17.24 10.48
N ILE A 613 18.48 17.78 10.88
CA ILE A 613 18.37 19.06 11.60
C ILE A 613 17.28 18.99 12.68
N ASN A 614 17.29 19.95 13.59
CA ASN A 614 16.17 20.21 14.50
C ASN A 614 15.11 21.08 13.78
N PRO A 615 13.96 20.52 13.34
CA PRO A 615 12.92 21.29 12.66
C PRO A 615 12.21 22.28 13.60
N LEU A 616 12.35 22.15 14.93
CA LEU A 616 11.79 23.10 15.89
C LEU A 616 12.65 24.37 16.03
N SER A 617 13.78 24.46 15.32
CA SER A 617 14.63 25.64 15.31
C SER A 617 14.16 26.62 14.24
N GLN A 618 13.52 27.73 14.66
CA GLN A 618 13.02 28.75 13.74
C GLN A 618 14.10 29.24 12.76
N SER A 619 15.32 29.52 13.24
CA SER A 619 16.43 29.98 12.38
C SER A 619 16.83 28.99 11.28
N MET A 620 16.66 27.69 11.53
CA MET A 620 16.93 26.63 10.56
C MET A 620 15.82 26.57 9.52
N LEU A 621 14.56 26.64 9.95
CA LEU A 621 13.41 26.69 9.04
C LEU A 621 13.40 27.95 8.19
N ASP A 622 13.82 29.09 8.75
CA ASP A 622 14.00 30.34 8.00
C ASP A 622 15.01 30.15 6.87
N SER A 623 16.16 29.53 7.18
CA SER A 623 17.19 29.22 6.17
C SER A 623 16.66 28.28 5.09
N TYR A 624 15.88 27.26 5.47
CA TYR A 624 15.32 26.29 4.54
C TYR A 624 14.26 26.88 3.61
N ARG A 625 13.32 27.66 4.14
CA ARG A 625 12.27 28.32 3.34
C ARG A 625 12.86 29.37 2.41
N THR A 626 13.85 30.14 2.88
CA THR A 626 14.61 31.04 2.00
C THR A 626 15.30 30.28 0.88
N TYR A 627 15.95 29.14 1.18
CA TYR A 627 16.54 28.29 0.15
C TYR A 627 15.50 27.83 -0.88
N LYS A 628 14.34 27.33 -0.44
CA LYS A 628 13.29 26.90 -1.37
C LYS A 628 12.79 28.03 -2.27
N ALA A 629 12.55 29.21 -1.70
CA ALA A 629 12.13 30.39 -2.48
C ALA A 629 13.19 30.84 -3.49
N VAL A 630 14.47 30.93 -3.07
CA VAL A 630 15.56 31.41 -3.92
C VAL A 630 15.90 30.42 -5.04
N TYR A 631 15.85 29.11 -4.76
CA TYR A 631 16.17 28.05 -5.73
C TYR A 631 14.93 27.54 -6.50
N ALA A 632 13.80 28.25 -6.40
CA ALA A 632 12.55 27.95 -7.11
C ALA A 632 11.94 26.56 -6.81
N PHE A 633 12.14 26.06 -5.59
CA PHE A 633 11.43 24.89 -5.05
C PHE A 633 10.12 25.26 -4.33
N ASP A 634 9.88 26.55 -4.11
CA ASP A 634 8.61 27.10 -3.61
C ASP A 634 7.96 27.90 -4.74
N GLU A 635 7.04 27.26 -5.45
CA GLU A 635 6.38 27.84 -6.61
C GLU A 635 5.59 29.08 -6.19
N ASN A 636 5.87 30.22 -6.84
CA ASN A 636 5.30 31.52 -6.51
C ASN A 636 5.53 31.98 -5.04
N CYS A 637 6.50 31.39 -4.35
CA CYS A 637 6.81 31.67 -2.94
C CYS A 637 5.64 31.43 -1.97
N MET A 638 4.71 30.52 -2.31
CA MET A 638 3.49 30.30 -1.51
C MET A 638 3.80 29.80 -0.10
N GLU A 639 4.69 28.82 0.05
CA GLU A 639 5.07 28.32 1.38
C GLU A 639 5.75 29.40 2.22
N TYR A 640 6.58 30.24 1.58
CA TYR A 640 7.22 31.36 2.22
C TYR A 640 6.19 32.40 2.69
N ILE A 641 5.24 32.77 1.84
CA ILE A 641 4.18 33.73 2.18
C ILE A 641 3.33 33.18 3.32
N ASP A 642 2.88 31.93 3.24
CA ASP A 642 2.06 31.30 4.29
C ASP A 642 2.78 31.25 5.63
N ALA A 643 4.11 31.05 5.61
CA ALA A 643 4.92 31.01 6.82
C ALA A 643 5.17 32.38 7.47
N TYR A 644 5.27 33.45 6.68
CA TYR A 644 5.74 34.76 7.18
C TYR A 644 4.73 35.90 7.07
N ALA A 645 3.60 35.72 6.38
CA ALA A 645 2.55 36.73 6.29
C ALA A 645 2.06 37.12 7.70
N GLY A 646 2.11 38.42 8.01
CA GLY A 646 1.71 38.95 9.31
C GLY A 646 2.74 38.76 10.45
N THR A 647 3.90 38.15 10.19
CA THR A 647 4.99 38.11 11.18
C THR A 647 5.68 39.47 11.29
N VAL A 648 6.04 39.87 12.52
CA VAL A 648 6.71 41.14 12.80
C VAL A 648 8.21 40.89 12.92
N ALA A 649 9.04 41.80 12.39
CA ALA A 649 10.49 41.71 12.53
C ALA A 649 10.87 41.61 14.03
N PRO A 650 11.83 40.73 14.42
CA PRO A 650 12.24 40.53 15.81
C PRO A 650 12.68 41.80 16.55
N THR A 651 13.02 42.87 15.82
CA THR A 651 13.47 44.16 16.35
C THR A 651 12.35 45.15 16.66
N ALA A 652 11.07 44.78 16.49
CA ALA A 652 9.93 45.64 16.80
C ALA A 652 9.45 45.51 18.26
N THR A 653 10.36 45.53 19.23
CA THR A 653 10.03 45.95 20.60
C THR A 653 10.49 47.40 20.76
N ALA A 654 9.54 48.33 20.56
CA ALA A 654 9.76 49.73 20.85
C ALA A 654 10.15 49.92 22.33
N PRO A 655 11.05 50.85 22.68
CA PRO A 655 11.34 51.16 24.07
C PRO A 655 10.09 51.75 24.71
N SER A 656 9.67 51.19 25.85
CA SER A 656 8.63 51.77 26.70
C SER A 656 9.07 53.17 27.15
N ALA A 657 8.55 54.20 26.50
CA ALA A 657 8.73 55.58 26.93
C ALA A 657 7.94 55.82 28.22
N THR A 658 8.69 56.16 29.26
CA THR A 658 8.23 56.73 30.53
C THR A 658 7.30 57.92 30.32
N SER A 659 6.29 58.02 31.20
CA SER A 659 5.28 59.07 31.34
C SER A 659 5.86 60.51 31.27
N PRO A 660 5.03 61.50 30.92
CA PRO A 660 4.46 62.30 32.01
C PRO A 660 2.98 62.72 31.86
N THR A 661 2.50 63.15 33.02
CA THR A 661 1.23 63.74 33.46
C THR A 661 0.60 64.89 32.66
N ALA A 662 -0.73 64.95 32.78
CA ALA A 662 -1.65 66.10 32.88
C ALA A 662 -2.09 66.90 31.62
N THR A 663 -3.41 67.08 31.57
CA THR A 663 -4.41 67.69 30.66
C THR A 663 -4.32 69.23 30.51
N PRO A 664 -5.26 69.95 29.80
CA PRO A 664 -6.10 69.68 28.61
C PRO A 664 -6.10 70.86 27.57
N ALA A 665 -6.74 70.68 26.40
CA ALA A 665 -7.72 71.61 25.78
C ALA A 665 -7.66 71.83 24.25
N SER A 666 -8.86 71.75 23.66
CA SER A 666 -9.44 72.61 22.61
C SER A 666 -9.39 72.22 21.12
N ALA A 667 -10.59 72.37 20.54
CA ALA A 667 -10.95 72.69 19.15
C ALA A 667 -11.19 71.56 18.12
N GLN A 668 -12.45 71.13 18.08
CA GLN A 668 -13.26 70.79 16.88
C GLN A 668 -13.34 71.99 15.89
N PRO A 669 -13.89 71.90 14.62
CA PRO A 669 -15.05 71.10 14.20
C PRO A 669 -15.14 70.61 12.72
N GLY A 670 -16.21 69.85 12.41
CA GLY A 670 -16.75 69.66 11.05
C GLY A 670 -17.43 68.30 10.84
N ALA A 671 -18.64 68.06 11.39
CA ALA A 671 -19.94 68.13 10.70
C ALA A 671 -20.29 66.83 9.92
N GLN A 672 -21.17 65.97 10.47
CA GLN A 672 -22.62 65.82 10.16
C GLN A 672 -22.88 64.99 8.88
N SER A 673 -23.84 64.08 8.77
CA SER A 673 -25.07 63.78 9.51
C SER A 673 -25.65 62.43 9.03
N GLY A 674 -26.52 61.81 9.82
CA GLY A 674 -27.31 60.65 9.37
C GLY A 674 -27.98 59.88 10.51
N THR A 675 -28.99 60.47 11.12
CA THR A 675 -29.81 59.96 12.23
C THR A 675 -30.76 58.83 11.84
N GLY A 676 -31.04 57.91 12.79
CA GLY A 676 -32.21 57.04 12.77
C GLY A 676 -32.23 56.06 13.94
N ALA A 677 -32.72 56.50 15.10
CA ALA A 677 -32.93 55.64 16.26
C ALA A 677 -34.32 54.97 16.19
N SER A 678 -34.37 53.67 16.45
CA SER A 678 -35.54 53.02 17.06
C SER A 678 -35.10 51.78 17.84
N THR A 679 -35.07 51.93 19.16
CA THR A 679 -35.19 50.85 20.14
C THR A 679 -36.45 50.01 19.88
N GLN A 680 -36.32 48.69 19.77
CA GLN A 680 -37.09 47.73 20.58
C GLN A 680 -36.70 46.27 20.29
N ASN A 681 -36.67 45.51 21.38
CA ASN A 681 -36.84 44.06 21.53
C ASN A 681 -35.65 43.16 21.18
N ALA A 682 -34.76 43.03 22.17
CA ALA A 682 -33.94 41.85 22.37
C ALA A 682 -34.82 40.71 22.92
N ASN A 683 -35.05 39.68 22.11
CA ASN A 683 -35.01 38.29 22.53
C ASN A 683 -35.13 37.39 21.29
N GLU A 684 -34.43 36.26 21.38
CA GLU A 684 -34.50 35.06 20.54
C GLU A 684 -33.56 34.96 19.32
N THR A 685 -32.87 33.80 19.29
CA THR A 685 -32.05 33.21 18.22
C THR A 685 -30.58 33.64 18.06
N ALA A 686 -29.75 33.21 19.02
CA ALA A 686 -28.33 32.96 18.81
C ALA A 686 -27.93 31.67 19.57
N THR A 687 -28.02 30.52 18.91
CA THR A 687 -27.44 29.24 19.35
C THR A 687 -27.40 28.31 18.14
N SER A 688 -26.27 28.25 17.45
CA SER A 688 -25.94 27.17 16.49
C SER A 688 -24.56 27.30 15.83
N GLN A 689 -23.75 28.35 16.10
CA GLN A 689 -22.41 28.46 15.49
C GLN A 689 -21.23 28.55 16.48
N GLN A 690 -21.46 28.74 17.79
CA GLN A 690 -20.37 28.82 18.78
C GLN A 690 -19.95 27.46 19.37
N ASP A 691 -20.84 26.46 19.41
CA ASP A 691 -20.54 25.19 20.09
C ASP A 691 -19.63 24.26 19.26
N ALA A 692 -19.77 24.26 17.92
CA ALA A 692 -19.01 23.37 17.03
C ALA A 692 -17.51 23.68 16.96
N GLN A 693 -17.11 24.94 17.18
CA GLN A 693 -15.70 25.35 17.15
C GLN A 693 -14.97 25.02 18.46
N SER A 694 -15.70 24.92 19.57
CA SER A 694 -15.15 24.58 20.89
C SER A 694 -14.77 23.10 21.01
N THR A 695 -15.58 22.20 20.44
CA THR A 695 -15.43 20.75 20.51
C THR A 695 -14.28 20.24 19.65
N ALA A 696 -14.10 20.76 18.43
CA ALA A 696 -12.99 20.40 17.55
C ALA A 696 -11.61 20.78 18.10
N SER A 697 -11.56 21.76 19.01
CA SER A 697 -10.33 22.21 19.70
C SER A 697 -10.04 21.48 21.01
N SER A 698 -10.96 20.62 21.47
CA SER A 698 -10.82 19.91 22.75
C SER A 698 -9.64 18.91 22.74
N PRO A 699 -8.88 18.80 23.85
CA PRO A 699 -7.83 17.79 24.00
C PRO A 699 -8.30 16.35 23.77
N LEU A 700 -9.51 15.98 24.25
CA LEU A 700 -10.06 14.64 24.05
C LEU A 700 -10.37 14.39 22.56
N PHE A 701 -11.00 15.36 21.90
CA PHE A 701 -11.31 15.27 20.46
C PHE A 701 -10.02 15.05 19.65
N GLN A 702 -9.00 15.87 19.90
CA GLN A 702 -7.71 15.77 19.21
C GLN A 702 -6.99 14.45 19.50
N ALA A 703 -7.04 13.95 20.74
CA ALA A 703 -6.45 12.67 21.09
C ALA A 703 -7.13 11.50 20.35
N ILE A 704 -8.47 11.53 20.20
CA ILE A 704 -9.22 10.52 19.44
C ILE A 704 -8.91 10.60 17.95
N VAL A 705 -8.99 11.80 17.36
CA VAL A 705 -8.70 12.05 15.93
C VAL A 705 -7.29 11.59 15.56
N LYS A 706 -6.33 11.72 16.48
CA LYS A 706 -4.93 11.31 16.28
C LYS A 706 -4.63 9.87 16.69
N GLY A 707 -5.55 9.21 17.40
CA GLY A 707 -5.38 7.83 17.84
C GLY A 707 -4.38 7.67 18.99
N TYR A 708 -4.39 8.58 19.96
CA TYR A 708 -3.55 8.54 21.16
C TYR A 708 -4.31 7.99 22.37
N PRO A 709 -4.22 6.68 22.67
CA PRO A 709 -5.05 6.05 23.69
C PRO A 709 -4.80 6.61 25.08
N GLU A 710 -3.54 6.69 25.53
CA GLU A 710 -3.20 7.12 26.89
C GLU A 710 -3.63 8.58 27.16
N LYS A 711 -3.42 9.47 26.18
CA LYS A 711 -3.90 10.85 26.24
C LYS A 711 -5.42 10.93 26.27
N ALA A 712 -6.09 10.17 25.40
CA ALA A 712 -7.56 10.18 25.35
C ALA A 712 -8.15 9.65 26.66
N GLU A 713 -7.56 8.60 27.25
CA GLU A 713 -7.95 8.08 28.56
C GLU A 713 -7.78 9.12 29.67
N ALA A 714 -6.63 9.81 29.70
CA ALA A 714 -6.35 10.86 30.69
C ALA A 714 -7.31 12.05 30.56
N GLU A 715 -7.59 12.51 29.33
CA GLU A 715 -8.52 13.63 29.10
C GLU A 715 -9.98 13.24 29.34
N ALA A 716 -10.38 12.01 29.01
CA ALA A 716 -11.71 11.49 29.33
C ALA A 716 -11.91 11.37 30.85
N ALA A 717 -10.89 10.94 31.59
CA ALA A 717 -10.94 10.88 33.05
C ALA A 717 -11.14 12.27 33.68
N LYS A 718 -10.51 13.32 33.14
CA LYS A 718 -10.75 14.71 33.57
C LYS A 718 -12.18 15.18 33.25
N LEU A 719 -12.67 14.88 32.05
CA LEU A 719 -14.02 15.29 31.65
C LEU A 719 -15.11 14.60 32.48
N LEU A 720 -14.89 13.36 32.93
CA LEU A 720 -15.77 12.62 33.83
C LEU A 720 -15.96 13.28 35.20
N GLU A 721 -15.09 14.21 35.61
CA GLU A 721 -15.29 15.00 36.84
C GLU A 721 -16.43 16.02 36.71
N THR A 722 -16.83 16.37 35.48
CA THR A 722 -17.76 17.48 35.20
C THR A 722 -18.91 17.14 34.26
N LEU A 723 -18.76 16.10 33.44
CA LEU A 723 -19.74 15.71 32.42
C LEU A 723 -20.22 14.27 32.64
N SER A 724 -21.45 13.99 32.22
CA SER A 724 -21.94 12.62 32.23
C SER A 724 -21.22 11.79 31.15
N PRO A 725 -21.10 10.45 31.34
CA PRO A 725 -20.51 9.58 30.32
C PRO A 725 -21.17 9.73 28.94
N MET A 726 -22.48 9.95 28.87
CA MET A 726 -23.20 10.14 27.61
C MET A 726 -22.91 11.50 26.96
N ASP A 727 -22.71 12.55 27.75
CA ASP A 727 -22.30 13.86 27.21
C ASP A 727 -20.90 13.80 26.61
N ILE A 728 -19.99 13.02 27.20
CA ILE A 728 -18.65 12.79 26.65
C ILE A 728 -18.74 12.05 25.30
N VAL A 729 -19.60 11.03 25.23
CA VAL A 729 -19.85 10.28 23.99
C VAL A 729 -20.39 11.20 22.89
N ASN A 730 -21.49 11.90 23.17
CA ASN A 730 -22.21 12.68 22.17
C ASN A 730 -21.46 13.95 21.74
N ASN A 731 -20.77 14.62 22.65
CA ASN A 731 -20.14 15.91 22.35
C ASN A 731 -18.68 15.78 21.89
N TYR A 732 -17.97 14.68 22.22
CA TYR A 732 -16.55 14.55 21.88
C TYR A 732 -16.25 13.31 21.05
N ILE A 733 -16.73 12.12 21.46
CA ILE A 733 -16.38 10.86 20.79
C ILE A 733 -17.04 10.77 19.41
N VAL A 734 -18.37 10.96 19.32
CA VAL A 734 -19.11 10.88 18.06
C VAL A 734 -18.60 11.91 17.04
N PRO A 735 -18.44 13.21 17.36
CA PRO A 735 -17.88 14.18 16.43
C PRO A 735 -16.44 13.86 15.99
N ALA A 736 -15.61 13.31 16.88
CA ALA A 736 -14.25 12.93 16.53
C ALA A 736 -14.22 11.75 15.55
N LEU A 737 -15.08 10.74 15.74
CA LEU A 737 -15.21 9.62 14.81
C LEU A 737 -15.80 10.06 13.48
N ASP A 738 -16.78 10.96 13.47
CA ASP A 738 -17.35 11.51 12.23
C ASP A 738 -16.27 12.25 11.43
N ASN A 739 -15.43 13.06 12.09
CA ASN A 739 -14.29 13.72 11.45
C ASN A 739 -13.26 12.73 10.87
N VAL A 740 -12.91 11.67 11.61
CA VAL A 740 -12.00 10.62 11.11
C VAL A 740 -12.63 9.88 9.92
N GLY A 741 -13.94 9.64 9.96
CA GLY A 741 -14.71 9.03 8.88
C GLY A 741 -14.73 9.88 7.61
N ASP A 742 -14.95 11.19 7.74
CA ASP A 742 -14.90 12.15 6.62
C ASP A 742 -13.50 12.25 6.02
N ASP A 743 -12.47 12.27 6.87
CA ASP A 743 -11.07 12.25 6.42
C ASP A 743 -10.72 10.94 5.71
N TYR A 744 -11.27 9.80 6.14
CA TYR A 744 -11.11 8.52 5.45
C TYR A 744 -11.83 8.51 4.08
N ALA A 745 -13.08 8.97 4.03
CA ALA A 745 -13.86 9.05 2.80
C ALA A 745 -13.24 10.00 1.77
N SER A 746 -12.61 11.09 2.23
CA SER A 746 -11.88 12.04 1.38
C SER A 746 -10.43 11.62 1.05
N GLY A 747 -9.95 10.51 1.61
CA GLY A 747 -8.59 10.00 1.38
C GLY A 747 -7.48 10.78 2.09
N LYS A 748 -7.82 11.63 3.06
CA LYS A 748 -6.87 12.33 3.93
C LYS A 748 -6.32 11.42 5.04
N LYS A 749 -7.14 10.48 5.52
CA LYS A 749 -6.74 9.39 6.42
C LYS A 749 -6.93 8.05 5.74
N PHE A 750 -6.21 7.04 6.21
CA PHE A 750 -6.27 5.69 5.68
C PHE A 750 -6.68 4.69 6.77
N LEU A 751 -6.86 3.44 6.35
CA LEU A 751 -7.38 2.38 7.21
C LEU A 751 -6.63 2.24 8.56
N PRO A 752 -5.28 2.30 8.63
CA PRO A 752 -4.59 2.23 9.91
C PRO A 752 -4.98 3.34 10.88
N GLN A 753 -5.14 4.58 10.41
CA GLN A 753 -5.54 5.71 11.26
C GLN A 753 -6.99 5.58 11.73
N LEU A 754 -7.89 5.12 10.85
CA LEU A 754 -9.28 4.84 11.20
C LEU A 754 -9.36 3.81 12.33
N LEU A 755 -8.62 2.70 12.19
CA LEU A 755 -8.55 1.64 13.20
C LEU A 755 -7.88 2.09 14.50
N LEU A 756 -6.88 2.97 14.42
CA LEU A 756 -6.22 3.52 15.60
C LEU A 756 -7.14 4.44 16.42
N SER A 757 -7.90 5.30 15.74
CA SER A 757 -8.94 6.13 16.36
C SER A 757 -10.02 5.25 17.00
N ALA A 758 -10.45 4.19 16.31
CA ALA A 758 -11.37 3.19 16.83
C ALA A 758 -10.85 2.49 18.11
N ASP A 759 -9.61 2.00 18.13
CA ASP A 759 -8.99 1.38 19.33
C ASP A 759 -8.90 2.37 20.50
N THR A 760 -8.54 3.62 20.20
CA THR A 760 -8.46 4.72 21.18
C THR A 760 -9.84 4.97 21.79
N VAL A 761 -10.89 5.02 20.98
CA VAL A 761 -12.27 5.17 21.45
C VAL A 761 -12.70 3.97 22.28
N SER A 762 -12.39 2.74 21.87
CA SER A 762 -12.69 1.53 22.65
C SER A 762 -12.09 1.57 24.07
N LYS A 763 -10.86 2.07 24.22
CA LYS A 763 -10.20 2.28 25.52
C LYS A 763 -10.87 3.35 26.36
N VAL A 764 -11.20 4.49 25.76
CA VAL A 764 -11.98 5.55 26.43
C VAL A 764 -13.34 5.01 26.90
N PHE A 765 -14.05 4.25 26.06
CA PHE A 765 -15.31 3.60 26.43
C PHE A 765 -15.16 2.63 27.59
N ALA A 766 -14.03 1.91 27.69
CA ALA A 766 -13.79 1.02 28.83
C ALA A 766 -13.73 1.81 30.16
N ILE A 767 -13.17 3.02 30.16
CA ILE A 767 -13.17 3.93 31.32
C ILE A 767 -14.58 4.45 31.60
N LEU A 768 -15.29 4.92 30.57
CA LEU A 768 -16.68 5.38 30.71
C LEU A 768 -17.58 4.27 31.30
N LYS A 769 -17.46 3.04 30.81
CA LYS A 769 -18.19 1.86 31.32
C LYS A 769 -17.84 1.56 32.78
N LYS A 770 -16.55 1.63 33.16
CA LYS A 770 -16.13 1.47 34.56
C LYS A 770 -16.74 2.53 35.46
N HIS A 771 -16.81 3.79 35.00
CA HIS A 771 -17.42 4.89 35.74
C HIS A 771 -18.94 4.73 35.87
N ILE A 772 -19.62 4.30 34.80
CA ILE A 772 -21.05 3.94 34.83
C ILE A 772 -21.29 2.80 35.83
N ALA A 773 -20.50 1.72 35.76
CA ALA A 773 -20.62 0.58 36.66
C ALA A 773 -20.35 0.96 38.14
N ALA A 774 -19.40 1.85 38.39
CA ALA A 774 -19.11 2.38 39.73
C ALA A 774 -20.24 3.28 40.28
N ASN A 775 -20.95 3.99 39.40
CA ASN A 775 -22.07 4.87 39.76
C ASN A 775 -23.46 4.20 39.68
N SER A 776 -23.54 2.97 39.14
CA SER A 776 -24.78 2.20 38.96
C SER A 776 -25.34 1.54 40.22
N ALA A 777 -24.91 1.95 41.42
CA ALA A 777 -25.59 1.57 42.66
C ALA A 777 -27.00 2.20 42.80
N ASN A 778 -27.40 3.17 41.94
CA ASN A 778 -28.68 3.88 42.07
C ASN A 778 -29.41 4.26 40.75
N ASN A 779 -29.15 3.66 39.58
CA ASN A 779 -29.98 3.95 38.40
C ASN A 779 -30.07 2.79 37.36
N PRO A 780 -31.24 2.17 37.13
CA PRO A 780 -31.41 1.06 36.18
C PRO A 780 -31.42 1.46 34.70
N ASP A 781 -31.49 2.76 34.36
CA ASP A 781 -31.65 3.23 32.97
C ASP A 781 -30.35 3.56 32.22
N ALA A 782 -29.17 3.44 32.85
CA ALA A 782 -27.89 3.90 32.30
C ALA A 782 -27.22 2.95 31.28
N GLN A 783 -27.93 1.93 30.79
CA GLN A 783 -27.38 0.91 29.90
C GLN A 783 -28.32 0.61 28.73
N LYS A 784 -28.61 1.61 27.89
CA LYS A 784 -29.25 1.38 26.59
C LYS A 784 -28.22 1.47 25.48
N SER A 785 -27.89 0.31 24.90
CA SER A 785 -27.20 0.21 23.61
C SER A 785 -28.00 0.96 22.53
N ASN A 786 -27.32 1.54 21.53
CA ASN A 786 -27.94 2.19 20.36
C ASN A 786 -28.69 1.20 19.45
N GLY A 787 -28.77 -0.08 19.85
CA GLY A 787 -29.48 -1.15 19.17
C GLY A 787 -28.53 -2.32 18.87
N LYS A 788 -29.11 -3.50 18.61
CA LYS A 788 -28.36 -4.70 18.24
C LYS A 788 -28.23 -4.80 16.73
N ILE A 789 -27.05 -5.18 16.27
CA ILE A 789 -26.75 -5.39 14.85
C ILE A 789 -26.09 -6.76 14.69
N LEU A 790 -26.56 -7.57 13.74
CA LEU A 790 -25.91 -8.83 13.41
C LEU A 790 -24.93 -8.61 12.26
N MET A 791 -23.69 -9.08 12.39
CA MET A 791 -22.68 -9.01 11.33
C MET A 791 -22.20 -10.41 10.97
N ALA A 792 -22.16 -10.74 9.68
CA ALA A 792 -21.67 -12.04 9.19
C ALA A 792 -21.03 -11.92 7.80
N THR A 793 -20.00 -12.72 7.53
CA THR A 793 -19.65 -13.04 6.14
C THR A 793 -20.45 -14.25 5.72
N VAL A 794 -20.91 -14.23 4.47
CA VAL A 794 -21.85 -15.22 3.96
C VAL A 794 -21.17 -16.57 3.75
N GLN A 795 -21.97 -17.63 3.71
CA GLN A 795 -21.48 -18.99 3.50
C GLN A 795 -20.57 -19.10 2.27
N GLY A 796 -19.45 -19.79 2.43
CA GLY A 796 -18.40 -19.94 1.44
C GLY A 796 -17.38 -18.79 1.42
N ASP A 797 -17.64 -17.68 2.12
CA ASP A 797 -16.69 -16.58 2.22
C ASP A 797 -15.91 -16.63 3.53
N ILE A 798 -14.59 -16.76 3.40
CA ILE A 798 -13.67 -16.81 4.55
C ILE A 798 -12.98 -15.46 4.80
N HIS A 799 -13.30 -14.42 4.02
CA HIS A 799 -12.67 -13.11 4.10
C HIS A 799 -13.49 -12.19 4.99
N ASP A 800 -12.98 -11.91 6.18
CA ASP A 800 -13.71 -11.18 7.21
C ASP A 800 -13.15 -9.79 7.53
N ILE A 801 -12.14 -9.31 6.78
CA ILE A 801 -11.52 -7.99 7.00
C ILE A 801 -12.58 -6.89 6.98
N GLY A 802 -13.35 -6.78 5.89
CA GLY A 802 -14.35 -5.72 5.74
C GLY A 802 -15.41 -5.76 6.85
N LYS A 803 -15.94 -6.95 7.15
CA LYS A 803 -16.88 -7.16 8.25
C LYS A 803 -16.29 -6.75 9.60
N ASN A 804 -15.08 -7.19 9.94
CA ASN A 804 -14.42 -6.88 11.21
C ASN A 804 -14.21 -5.36 11.38
N ILE A 805 -13.82 -4.67 10.30
CA ILE A 805 -13.71 -3.20 10.30
C ILE A 805 -15.09 -2.59 10.59
N VAL A 806 -16.14 -3.01 9.90
CA VAL A 806 -17.50 -2.52 10.12
C VAL A 806 -17.99 -2.80 11.54
N SER A 807 -17.80 -4.02 12.05
CA SER A 807 -18.16 -4.42 13.42
C SER A 807 -17.47 -3.51 14.45
N ALA A 808 -16.15 -3.34 14.33
CA ALA A 808 -15.38 -2.48 15.23
C ALA A 808 -15.86 -1.02 15.17
N MET A 809 -16.18 -0.51 13.97
CA MET A 809 -16.72 0.84 13.82
C MET A 809 -18.11 0.97 14.47
N LEU A 810 -19.03 0.05 14.21
CA LEU A 810 -20.37 0.07 14.81
C LEU A 810 -20.32 0.00 16.35
N GLU A 811 -19.46 -0.85 16.92
CA GLU A 811 -19.27 -0.91 18.38
C GLU A 811 -18.79 0.42 18.96
N ASN A 812 -17.90 1.13 18.25
CA ASN A 812 -17.41 2.45 18.67
C ASN A 812 -18.47 3.56 18.56
N TYR A 813 -19.51 3.37 17.74
CA TYR A 813 -20.68 4.25 17.70
C TYR A 813 -21.78 3.83 18.70
N GLY A 814 -21.47 2.93 19.63
CA GLY A 814 -22.36 2.56 20.74
C GLY A 814 -23.40 1.49 20.39
N PHE A 815 -23.29 0.83 19.23
CA PHE A 815 -24.14 -0.31 18.87
C PHE A 815 -23.62 -1.61 19.50
N GLU A 816 -24.53 -2.55 19.80
CA GLU A 816 -24.16 -3.90 20.22
C GLU A 816 -24.05 -4.79 18.97
N VAL A 817 -22.84 -5.22 18.60
CA VAL A 817 -22.61 -6.06 17.43
C VAL A 817 -22.56 -7.54 17.83
N ILE A 818 -23.46 -8.33 17.25
CA ILE A 818 -23.46 -9.79 17.33
C ILE A 818 -22.77 -10.31 16.08
N ASP A 819 -21.47 -10.51 16.19
CA ASP A 819 -20.63 -10.96 15.09
C ASP A 819 -20.61 -12.50 15.01
N LEU A 820 -21.19 -13.06 13.96
CA LEU A 820 -21.21 -14.50 13.71
C LEU A 820 -19.94 -15.04 13.04
N GLY A 821 -19.00 -14.15 12.71
CA GLY A 821 -17.74 -14.52 12.10
C GLY A 821 -17.87 -14.79 10.60
N LYS A 822 -17.29 -15.91 10.15
CA LYS A 822 -17.13 -16.22 8.72
C LYS A 822 -17.50 -17.61 8.29
N ASP A 823 -17.73 -17.78 6.99
CA ASP A 823 -18.38 -18.95 6.40
C ASP A 823 -19.70 -19.27 7.13
N VAL A 824 -20.55 -18.25 7.34
CA VAL A 824 -21.75 -18.40 8.18
C VAL A 824 -22.92 -18.88 7.34
N ALA A 825 -23.52 -20.00 7.74
CA ALA A 825 -24.69 -20.57 7.09
C ALA A 825 -25.93 -19.66 7.26
N PRO A 826 -26.81 -19.54 6.24
CA PRO A 826 -28.04 -18.75 6.31
C PRO A 826 -28.92 -19.08 7.52
N GLU A 827 -29.03 -20.36 7.87
CA GLU A 827 -29.85 -20.85 8.98
C GLU A 827 -29.34 -20.32 10.32
N THR A 828 -28.01 -20.22 10.49
CA THR A 828 -27.40 -19.65 11.70
C THR A 828 -27.73 -18.16 11.81
N ILE A 829 -27.62 -17.41 10.71
CA ILE A 829 -27.96 -15.98 10.66
C ILE A 829 -29.42 -15.76 11.07
N ILE A 830 -30.34 -16.50 10.45
CA ILE A 830 -31.78 -16.39 10.71
C ILE A 830 -32.10 -16.77 12.16
N LYS A 831 -31.56 -17.89 12.64
CA LYS A 831 -31.77 -18.37 14.01
C LYS A 831 -31.31 -17.31 15.02
N THR A 832 -30.09 -16.79 14.89
CA THR A 832 -29.57 -15.77 15.80
C THR A 832 -30.38 -14.49 15.73
N ALA A 833 -30.76 -14.03 14.53
CA ALA A 833 -31.57 -12.83 14.37
C ALA A 833 -32.93 -12.93 15.08
N LEU A 834 -33.60 -14.09 14.98
CA LEU A 834 -34.87 -14.35 15.67
C LEU A 834 -34.69 -14.49 17.19
N GLU A 835 -33.74 -15.31 17.64
CA GLU A 835 -33.51 -15.58 19.07
C GLU A 835 -33.13 -14.31 19.84
N GLN A 836 -32.30 -13.46 19.23
CA GLN A 836 -31.84 -12.21 19.84
C GLN A 836 -32.67 -10.97 19.46
N LYS A 837 -33.74 -11.15 18.68
CA LYS A 837 -34.65 -10.09 18.22
C LYS A 837 -33.91 -8.95 17.49
N ILE A 838 -32.97 -9.30 16.63
CA ILE A 838 -32.16 -8.35 15.86
C ILE A 838 -32.87 -8.03 14.55
N THR A 839 -33.05 -6.74 14.27
CA THR A 839 -33.71 -6.27 13.04
C THR A 839 -32.73 -5.76 11.99
N LEU A 840 -31.54 -5.29 12.36
CA LEU A 840 -30.52 -4.84 11.41
C LEU A 840 -29.45 -5.91 11.19
N ILE A 841 -29.28 -6.35 9.95
CA ILE A 841 -28.36 -7.43 9.56
C ILE A 841 -27.38 -6.90 8.51
N GLY A 842 -26.09 -6.97 8.80
CA GLY A 842 -25.00 -6.70 7.87
C GLY A 842 -24.41 -7.99 7.30
N LEU A 843 -24.42 -8.11 5.96
CA LEU A 843 -23.85 -9.22 5.23
C LEU A 843 -22.65 -8.74 4.40
N SER A 844 -21.54 -9.49 4.48
CA SER A 844 -20.30 -9.18 3.74
C SER A 844 -19.87 -10.33 2.83
N ALA A 845 -19.38 -9.99 1.64
CA ALA A 845 -18.72 -10.92 0.71
C ALA A 845 -17.52 -10.25 0.01
N LEU A 846 -16.37 -10.92 -0.04
CA LEU A 846 -15.18 -10.47 -0.78
C LEU A 846 -15.05 -11.21 -2.13
N MET A 847 -15.51 -12.46 -2.24
CA MET A 847 -15.34 -13.24 -3.47
C MET A 847 -16.54 -13.09 -4.40
N THR A 848 -16.31 -12.96 -5.70
CA THR A 848 -17.40 -12.95 -6.70
C THR A 848 -18.23 -14.23 -6.70
N THR A 849 -17.67 -15.33 -6.19
CA THR A 849 -18.31 -16.65 -6.09
C THR A 849 -19.31 -16.72 -4.92
N THR A 850 -19.09 -15.96 -3.85
CA THR A 850 -19.87 -16.03 -2.60
C THR A 850 -21.06 -15.09 -2.59
N VAL A 851 -21.17 -14.20 -3.57
CA VAL A 851 -22.29 -13.27 -3.68
C VAL A 851 -23.63 -13.98 -3.92
N LEU A 852 -23.62 -15.20 -4.48
CA LEU A 852 -24.81 -16.05 -4.59
C LEU A 852 -25.28 -16.56 -3.23
N SER A 853 -24.36 -16.90 -2.33
CA SER A 853 -24.70 -17.26 -0.96
C SER A 853 -25.37 -16.09 -0.24
N MET A 854 -24.88 -14.85 -0.46
CA MET A 854 -25.52 -13.65 0.07
C MET A 854 -26.97 -13.50 -0.40
N GLU A 855 -27.22 -13.66 -1.70
CA GLU A 855 -28.58 -13.62 -2.25
C GLU A 855 -29.49 -14.68 -1.62
N ASN A 856 -28.98 -15.92 -1.47
CA ASN A 856 -29.73 -17.00 -0.82
C ASN A 856 -30.06 -16.67 0.64
N THR A 857 -29.11 -16.13 1.40
CA THR A 857 -29.35 -15.68 2.78
C THR A 857 -30.45 -14.62 2.84
N ILE A 858 -30.41 -13.63 1.95
CA ILE A 858 -31.42 -12.56 1.90
C ILE A 858 -32.80 -13.13 1.56
N LYS A 859 -32.89 -14.03 0.57
CA LYS A 859 -34.16 -14.69 0.22
C LYS A 859 -34.74 -15.44 1.41
N MET A 860 -33.93 -16.23 2.12
CA MET A 860 -34.38 -16.98 3.30
C MET A 860 -34.81 -16.06 4.45
N LEU A 861 -34.13 -14.93 4.66
CA LEU A 861 -34.56 -13.90 5.63
C LEU A 861 -35.94 -13.34 5.27
N ARG A 862 -36.19 -13.01 3.99
CA ARG A 862 -37.49 -12.50 3.53
C ARG A 862 -38.60 -13.55 3.60
N GLU A 863 -38.29 -14.82 3.33
CA GLU A 863 -39.24 -15.92 3.52
C GLU A 863 -39.59 -16.10 5.00
N THR A 864 -38.59 -16.00 5.88
CA THR A 864 -38.77 -16.03 7.33
C THR A 864 -39.69 -14.91 7.81
N GLU A 865 -39.55 -13.68 7.30
CA GLU A 865 -40.47 -12.57 7.62
C GLU A 865 -41.93 -12.93 7.31
N LYS A 866 -42.18 -13.54 6.13
CA LYS A 866 -43.53 -13.98 5.72
C LYS A 866 -44.06 -15.08 6.61
N GLU A 867 -43.22 -16.01 7.05
CA GLU A 867 -43.61 -17.09 7.97
C GLU A 867 -43.93 -16.56 9.37
N GLN A 868 -43.10 -15.66 9.91
CA GLN A 868 -43.35 -15.01 11.19
C GLN A 868 -44.63 -14.18 11.17
N ALA A 869 -44.90 -13.47 10.06
CA ALA A 869 -46.14 -12.73 9.89
C ALA A 869 -47.40 -13.62 9.94
N LYS A 870 -47.33 -14.84 9.37
CA LYS A 870 -48.42 -15.84 9.48
C LYS A 870 -48.63 -16.34 10.91
N LEU A 871 -47.56 -16.34 11.72
CA LEU A 871 -47.59 -16.72 13.14
C LEU A 871 -47.98 -15.56 14.06
N GLY A 872 -48.33 -14.38 13.51
CA GLY A 872 -48.70 -13.18 14.27
C GLY A 872 -47.50 -12.35 14.76
N ASN A 873 -46.28 -12.72 14.40
CA ASN A 873 -45.06 -11.99 14.74
C ASN A 873 -44.68 -11.06 13.58
N ASN A 874 -44.85 -9.76 13.76
CA ASN A 874 -44.51 -8.78 12.73
C ASN A 874 -43.03 -8.36 12.85
N ILE A 875 -42.13 -9.20 12.33
CA ILE A 875 -40.68 -8.96 12.31
C ILE A 875 -40.29 -8.54 10.89
N LYS A 876 -39.52 -7.45 10.78
CA LYS A 876 -38.92 -6.99 9.53
C LYS A 876 -37.42 -6.84 9.74
N PHE A 877 -36.65 -7.53 8.91
CA PHE A 877 -35.21 -7.39 8.82
C PHE A 877 -34.88 -6.24 7.86
N VAL A 878 -33.97 -5.39 8.27
CA VAL A 878 -33.30 -4.39 7.45
C VAL A 878 -31.92 -4.93 7.14
N ILE A 879 -31.62 -5.11 5.86
CA ILE A 879 -30.42 -5.80 5.39
C ILE A 879 -29.48 -4.80 4.73
N VAL A 880 -28.25 -4.74 5.24
CA VAL A 880 -27.14 -4.00 4.65
C VAL A 880 -26.19 -4.99 3.99
N ALA A 881 -26.01 -4.89 2.68
CA ALA A 881 -25.07 -5.74 1.93
C ALA A 881 -23.83 -4.94 1.53
N GLY A 882 -22.63 -5.52 1.70
CA GLY A 882 -21.38 -4.87 1.33
C GLY A 882 -20.25 -5.84 0.99
N GLY A 883 -19.10 -5.30 0.61
CA GLY A 883 -17.87 -6.04 0.29
C GLY A 883 -17.31 -5.73 -1.11
N ALA A 884 -16.03 -6.05 -1.33
CA ALA A 884 -15.22 -5.49 -2.43
C ALA A 884 -15.74 -5.81 -3.85
N VAL A 885 -16.51 -6.88 -3.99
CA VAL A 885 -17.07 -7.34 -5.28
C VAL A 885 -18.51 -6.87 -5.51
N LEU A 886 -19.09 -6.16 -4.55
CA LEU A 886 -20.50 -5.74 -4.58
C LEU A 886 -20.63 -4.32 -5.17
N THR A 887 -21.72 -4.07 -5.89
CA THR A 887 -22.07 -2.72 -6.39
C THR A 887 -23.43 -2.28 -5.81
N PRO A 888 -23.76 -0.98 -5.81
CA PRO A 888 -25.07 -0.50 -5.36
C PRO A 888 -26.23 -1.18 -6.08
N GLU A 889 -26.15 -1.31 -7.41
CA GLU A 889 -27.18 -1.93 -8.24
C GLU A 889 -27.34 -3.41 -7.91
N TYR A 890 -26.22 -4.08 -7.63
CA TYR A 890 -26.21 -5.49 -7.24
C TYR A 890 -26.92 -5.69 -5.90
N ALA A 891 -26.57 -4.90 -4.88
CA ALA A 891 -27.14 -5.01 -3.53
C ALA A 891 -28.68 -4.87 -3.57
N THR A 892 -29.19 -3.88 -4.32
CA THR A 892 -30.64 -3.72 -4.51
C THR A 892 -31.27 -4.92 -5.22
N LYS A 893 -30.61 -5.45 -6.26
CA LYS A 893 -31.12 -6.58 -7.05
C LYS A 893 -31.30 -7.85 -6.22
N ILE A 894 -30.39 -8.12 -5.27
CA ILE A 894 -30.49 -9.30 -4.39
C ILE A 894 -31.45 -9.10 -3.20
N GLY A 895 -32.10 -7.93 -3.09
CA GLY A 895 -33.12 -7.65 -2.08
C GLY A 895 -32.59 -7.08 -0.76
N ALA A 896 -31.35 -6.57 -0.74
CA ALA A 896 -30.85 -5.79 0.39
C ALA A 896 -31.55 -4.42 0.43
N ASP A 897 -31.81 -3.91 1.64
CA ASP A 897 -32.42 -2.58 1.82
C ASP A 897 -31.40 -1.46 1.58
N TYR A 898 -30.12 -1.73 1.90
CA TYR A 898 -29.04 -0.77 1.76
C TYR A 898 -27.76 -1.41 1.21
N TYR A 899 -26.98 -0.60 0.50
CA TYR A 899 -25.62 -0.91 0.11
C TYR A 899 -24.62 -0.25 1.06
N GLY A 900 -23.84 -1.05 1.77
CA GLY A 900 -22.74 -0.59 2.61
C GLY A 900 -21.45 -0.55 1.79
N LYS A 901 -21.18 0.58 1.13
CA LYS A 901 -19.97 0.79 0.33
C LYS A 901 -18.69 0.65 1.17
N ASP A 902 -18.72 1.20 2.37
CA ASP A 902 -17.62 1.23 3.34
C ASP A 902 -18.17 1.26 4.77
N ALA A 903 -17.27 1.16 5.75
CA ALA A 903 -17.64 1.10 7.16
C ALA A 903 -18.45 2.32 7.64
N MET A 904 -18.11 3.51 7.16
CA MET A 904 -18.80 4.75 7.55
C MET A 904 -20.21 4.82 6.97
N THR A 905 -20.39 4.38 5.72
CA THR A 905 -21.71 4.26 5.11
C THR A 905 -22.60 3.31 5.92
N THR A 906 -22.06 2.18 6.39
CA THR A 906 -22.81 1.24 7.23
C THR A 906 -23.18 1.84 8.59
N VAL A 907 -22.29 2.61 9.22
CA VAL A 907 -22.61 3.35 10.46
C VAL A 907 -23.75 4.35 10.22
N ALA A 908 -23.70 5.12 9.13
CA ALA A 908 -24.76 6.08 8.80
C ALA A 908 -26.12 5.39 8.59
N ILE A 909 -26.13 4.22 7.93
CA ILE A 909 -27.33 3.40 7.78
C ILE A 909 -27.84 2.91 9.14
N ALA A 910 -26.95 2.46 10.03
CA ALA A 910 -27.32 2.00 11.36
C ALA A 910 -27.97 3.09 12.21
N LYS A 911 -27.41 4.31 12.22
CA LYS A 911 -27.99 5.49 12.87
C LYS A 911 -29.40 5.78 12.32
N LYS A 912 -29.55 5.81 11.00
CA LYS A 912 -30.85 6.04 10.36
C LYS A 912 -31.90 4.99 10.72
N VAL A 913 -31.52 3.72 10.79
CA VAL A 913 -32.47 2.61 10.98
C VAL A 913 -32.84 2.40 12.45
N LEU A 914 -31.88 2.52 13.37
CA LEU A 914 -32.07 2.21 14.78
C LEU A 914 -32.34 3.44 15.65
N LEU A 915 -31.84 4.61 15.26
CA LEU A 915 -31.95 5.86 16.02
C LEU A 915 -32.90 6.89 15.37
N ASN A 916 -33.33 6.68 14.13
CA ASN A 916 -34.14 7.62 13.32
C ASN A 916 -33.45 8.98 13.06
N GLU A 917 -32.12 8.98 12.97
CA GLU A 917 -31.30 10.16 12.64
C GLU A 917 -31.15 10.40 11.13
#